data_AF-A0A4R3AAA4-F1
#
_entry.id   AF-A0A4R3AAA4-F1
#
_cell.length_a   1.000
_cell.length_b   1.000
_cell.length_c   1.000
_cell.angle_alpha   90.00
_cell.angle_beta   90.00
_cell.angle_gamma   90.00
#
_symmetry.space_group_name_H-M   'P 1'
#
loop_
_entity.id
_entity.type
_entity.pdbx_description
1 polymer ?
#
loop_
_entity_poly.entity_id
_entity_poly.type
_entity_poly.pdbx_seq_one_letter_code
_entity_poly.pdbx_strand_id
1 'polypeptide(L)'
;MALGLMLASAQQQDELRLLSSSYSVLNSKTGNAMFYRPVYEHKGSTLSADSGYLHKDDIGRQFFEAYSNVIITQPTGTQIFADKLHYDAASQNATLTQNVRMVSRSSILTTNHLQYNMRSSVGNYYGGGRITSGTDTITSTNATYFENTQDAFFNKKVVVRTPNVKIYTDSMKYNSPSSMTYFYTPTNIKGNKGENLYTEKGDYNTNTGVANFTKKNLYTEGSKMLKGDTLHYDRRTGEGEAIRNVVFVDTTDKFYAYGDKGLYRQSDESITMTDKPLIISVVKKDSTQSDSTNTGNIKTNPSNKKEVKKKEKEDKKVKEEVVSKDDNKGENKLVKLDPVVVPKDSVQMDSIFMTADTLFSKMILRSTYIPKNFKLSRDGGELDVEVDEDYGDDNDSTDTDFTAGLDSLQLKGDTLGKKEINNDAPQKKIKDKQAVLKEKTKQEPKKASPNTEKTTAKPVVKDLNRFELEKNSKADSILRKNAVVPKADYSDQIFNKALKAAKNNHEKPAAPPDTAKTRIVKAYHNVRMFKSDFQAVADSVYYGMADSMFRLMGKPMIWAEKSQISGDTIFLQFVNQKLDNTLIVGNAFMVNATLDSAKYNQLKGRKITGFFDKNSLERMFVDGNAENIIYVVNEETNVATELFHDRSSRIKIYMENNKLKEYVSIRKVDGKVYPIAQLTQEKEFLPGFIWRPEDRPKSKEDLLNRKRSVAKDEIKVPEAENKEGKPKEKTIKNIESEPEEKPQEEVKKQTTPKREIQKMDSKAQGEKLQAVQDSTLIKAVSPNKEPIKK
;
A
#
# COMPACT_ATOMS: atom_id res chain seq x y z
N MET A 1 -78.33 41.79 -10.34
CA MET A 1 -77.41 42.96 -10.24
C MET A 1 -77.14 43.19 -8.75
N ALA A 2 -75.95 43.56 -8.29
CA ALA A 2 -74.67 43.69 -8.99
C ALA A 2 -73.56 43.07 -8.12
N LEU A 3 -72.48 42.60 -8.74
CA LEU A 3 -71.29 42.06 -8.07
C LEU A 3 -70.06 42.78 -8.63
N GLY A 4 -69.15 43.22 -7.76
CA GLY A 4 -67.89 43.85 -8.17
C GLY A 4 -67.64 45.21 -7.54
N LEU A 5 -66.99 45.22 -6.37
CA LEU A 5 -66.14 46.32 -5.94
C LEU A 5 -64.68 45.87 -6.10
N MET A 6 -63.81 46.72 -6.62
CA MET A 6 -62.45 46.35 -7.01
C MET A 6 -61.54 46.10 -5.80
N LEU A 7 -60.85 44.96 -5.79
CA LEU A 7 -59.59 44.77 -5.06
C LEU A 7 -58.46 45.44 -5.84
N ALA A 8 -58.33 46.76 -5.68
CA ALA A 8 -57.20 47.52 -6.21
C ALA A 8 -56.00 47.47 -5.24
N SER A 9 -55.32 46.33 -5.17
CA SER A 9 -54.05 46.24 -4.44
C SER A 9 -52.97 47.01 -5.18
N ALA A 10 -52.29 47.95 -4.49
CA ALA A 10 -51.29 48.81 -5.10
C ALA A 10 -50.05 48.01 -5.55
N GLN A 11 -50.00 47.67 -6.84
CA GLN A 11 -48.87 46.97 -7.44
C GLN A 11 -47.72 47.98 -7.66
N GLN A 12 -46.91 48.17 -6.62
CA GLN A 12 -45.73 49.05 -6.63
C GLN A 12 -44.84 48.75 -7.85
N GLN A 13 -44.65 49.76 -8.72
CA GLN A 13 -43.96 49.60 -10.01
C GLN A 13 -42.61 48.89 -9.87
N ASP A 14 -42.41 47.87 -10.71
CA ASP A 14 -41.19 47.05 -10.75
C ASP A 14 -40.08 47.72 -11.57
N GLU A 15 -39.84 49.00 -11.29
CA GLU A 15 -38.98 49.90 -12.07
C GLU A 15 -37.74 50.34 -11.28
N LEU A 16 -36.63 50.51 -11.99
CA LEU A 16 -35.37 51.08 -11.52
C LEU A 16 -35.56 52.52 -11.07
N ARG A 17 -35.42 52.76 -9.76
CA ARG A 17 -35.54 54.09 -9.16
C ARG A 17 -34.17 54.78 -9.15
N LEU A 18 -34.02 55.87 -9.89
CA LEU A 18 -32.84 56.74 -9.75
C LEU A 18 -32.87 57.40 -8.36
N LEU A 19 -31.87 57.13 -7.52
CA LEU A 19 -31.69 57.78 -6.22
C LEU A 19 -30.89 59.07 -6.34
N SER A 20 -29.84 59.08 -7.18
CA SER A 20 -28.98 60.25 -7.38
C SER A 20 -28.20 60.17 -8.69
N SER A 21 -27.83 61.34 -9.22
CA SER A 21 -26.84 61.51 -10.28
C SER A 21 -26.18 62.89 -10.13
N SER A 22 -24.95 63.06 -10.60
CA SER A 22 -24.28 64.37 -10.57
C SER A 22 -24.84 65.34 -11.63
N TYR A 23 -25.13 64.85 -12.83
CA TYR A 23 -25.84 65.55 -13.90
C TYR A 23 -26.28 64.56 -14.98
N SER A 24 -27.12 65.01 -15.91
CA SER A 24 -27.62 64.21 -17.04
C SER A 24 -27.50 64.97 -18.36
N VAL A 25 -27.16 64.27 -19.45
CA VAL A 25 -27.14 64.80 -20.81
C VAL A 25 -28.16 64.05 -21.66
N LEU A 26 -29.14 64.77 -22.22
CA LEU A 26 -30.18 64.20 -23.07
C LEU A 26 -29.69 64.08 -24.52
N ASN A 27 -29.78 62.89 -25.12
CA ASN A 27 -29.50 62.70 -26.54
C ASN A 27 -30.76 63.03 -27.37
N SER A 28 -30.76 64.18 -28.06
CA SER A 28 -31.88 64.66 -28.86
C SER A 28 -32.26 63.77 -30.06
N LYS A 29 -31.42 62.80 -30.45
CA LYS A 29 -31.71 61.84 -31.53
C LYS A 29 -32.33 60.53 -31.06
N THR A 30 -32.17 60.17 -29.78
CA THR A 30 -32.67 58.89 -29.24
C THR A 30 -33.62 59.04 -28.05
N GLY A 31 -33.76 60.23 -27.48
CA GLY A 31 -34.55 60.48 -26.27
C GLY A 31 -33.91 59.96 -24.98
N ASN A 32 -32.84 59.16 -25.06
CA ASN A 32 -32.17 58.60 -23.89
C ASN A 32 -31.35 59.66 -23.14
N ALA A 33 -31.48 59.69 -21.82
CA ALA A 33 -30.66 60.51 -20.93
C ALA A 33 -29.45 59.70 -20.43
N MET A 34 -28.25 60.23 -20.69
CA MET A 34 -27.00 59.72 -20.14
C MET A 34 -26.76 60.39 -18.78
N PHE A 35 -26.76 59.62 -17.70
CA PHE A 35 -26.50 60.08 -16.34
C PHE A 35 -25.03 59.89 -15.99
N TYR A 36 -24.45 60.87 -15.29
CA TYR A 36 -23.10 60.81 -14.76
C TYR A 36 -23.12 60.64 -13.24
N ARG A 37 -22.32 59.68 -12.76
CA ARG A 37 -22.40 59.09 -11.41
C ARG A 37 -23.82 58.69 -10.98
N PRO A 38 -24.58 57.92 -11.80
CA PRO A 38 -25.89 57.44 -11.41
C PRO A 38 -25.79 56.45 -10.24
N VAL A 39 -26.79 56.48 -9.37
CA VAL A 39 -27.11 55.42 -8.41
C VAL A 39 -28.59 55.07 -8.59
N TYR A 40 -28.85 53.88 -9.12
CA TYR A 40 -30.18 53.29 -9.21
C TYR A 40 -30.42 52.31 -8.06
N GLU A 41 -31.68 52.14 -7.68
CA GLU A 41 -32.17 51.12 -6.77
C GLU A 41 -33.16 50.20 -7.50
N HIS A 42 -33.05 48.89 -7.28
CA HIS A 42 -34.06 47.91 -7.65
C HIS A 42 -34.16 46.81 -6.60
N LYS A 43 -35.37 46.58 -6.06
CA LYS A 43 -35.65 45.59 -5.00
C LYS A 43 -34.66 45.64 -3.81
N GLY A 44 -34.31 46.85 -3.35
CA GLY A 44 -33.37 47.07 -2.24
C GLY A 44 -31.89 46.82 -2.56
N SER A 45 -31.56 46.42 -3.79
CA SER A 45 -30.18 46.42 -4.30
C SER A 45 -29.86 47.76 -4.95
N THR A 46 -28.61 48.22 -4.86
CA THR A 46 -28.14 49.43 -5.55
C THR A 46 -27.22 49.08 -6.71
N LEU A 47 -27.30 49.88 -7.78
CA LEU A 47 -26.50 49.77 -8.99
C LEU A 47 -25.94 51.16 -9.33
N SER A 48 -24.62 51.31 -9.35
CA SER A 48 -23.95 52.60 -9.60
C SER A 48 -22.76 52.45 -10.55
N ALA A 49 -22.38 53.53 -11.23
CA ALA A 49 -21.21 53.59 -12.12
C ALA A 49 -20.72 55.04 -12.28
N ASP A 50 -19.61 55.28 -12.98
CA ASP A 50 -19.22 56.65 -13.39
C ASP A 50 -20.20 57.26 -14.40
N SER A 51 -20.80 56.44 -15.25
CA SER A 51 -21.79 56.86 -16.25
C SER A 51 -22.74 55.73 -16.64
N GLY A 52 -23.94 56.06 -17.09
CA GLY A 52 -24.88 55.07 -17.63
C GLY A 52 -26.20 55.68 -18.10
N TYR A 53 -27.00 54.92 -18.84
CA TYR A 53 -28.32 55.33 -19.30
C TYR A 53 -29.36 54.22 -19.09
N LEU A 54 -30.59 54.65 -18.83
CA LEU A 54 -31.76 53.79 -18.80
C LEU A 54 -32.45 53.87 -20.16
N HIS A 55 -32.89 52.73 -20.69
CA HIS A 55 -33.77 52.66 -21.86
C HIS A 55 -34.90 51.66 -21.63
N LYS A 56 -35.96 51.75 -22.46
CA LYS A 56 -37.05 50.78 -22.51
C LYS A 56 -37.15 50.17 -23.91
N ASP A 57 -37.62 48.93 -24.01
CA ASP A 57 -37.99 48.32 -25.30
C ASP A 57 -39.47 48.56 -25.66
N ASP A 58 -39.90 48.07 -26.83
CA ASP A 58 -41.25 48.26 -27.37
C ASP A 58 -42.37 47.68 -26.48
N ILE A 59 -42.03 46.79 -25.55
CA ILE A 59 -42.94 46.20 -24.55
C ILE A 59 -42.69 46.74 -23.13
N GLY A 60 -41.95 47.84 -23.01
CA GLY A 60 -41.78 48.62 -21.79
C GLY A 60 -40.78 48.09 -20.77
N ARG A 61 -40.06 46.99 -21.06
CA ARG A 61 -39.04 46.44 -20.15
C ARG A 61 -37.87 47.40 -20.02
N GLN A 62 -37.42 47.64 -18.79
CA GLN A 62 -36.31 48.54 -18.51
C GLN A 62 -34.96 47.83 -18.57
N PHE A 63 -34.01 48.48 -19.25
CA PHE A 63 -32.62 48.08 -19.33
C PHE A 63 -31.70 49.22 -18.88
N PHE A 64 -30.78 48.93 -17.96
CA PHE A 64 -29.75 49.87 -17.50
C PHE A 64 -28.38 49.47 -18.05
N GLU A 65 -27.79 50.38 -18.81
CA GLU A 65 -26.46 50.27 -19.40
C GLU A 65 -25.50 51.17 -18.62
N ALA A 66 -24.42 50.60 -18.07
CA ALA A 66 -23.51 51.31 -17.18
C ALA A 66 -22.04 51.04 -17.48
N TYR A 67 -21.21 52.09 -17.40
CA TYR A 67 -19.82 52.10 -17.85
C TYR A 67 -18.89 52.83 -16.87
N SER A 68 -17.72 52.22 -16.66
CA SER A 68 -16.63 52.57 -15.74
C SER A 68 -17.02 52.54 -14.26
N ASN A 69 -16.16 51.91 -13.43
CA ASN A 69 -16.34 51.76 -11.98
C ASN A 69 -17.76 51.31 -11.57
N VAL A 70 -18.31 50.32 -12.28
CA VAL A 70 -19.63 49.77 -11.95
C VAL A 70 -19.56 49.04 -10.61
N ILE A 71 -20.54 49.30 -9.74
CA ILE A 71 -20.73 48.63 -8.46
C ILE A 71 -22.21 48.23 -8.32
N ILE A 72 -22.47 46.95 -8.08
CA ILE A 72 -23.76 46.44 -7.59
C ILE A 72 -23.60 46.04 -6.12
N THR A 73 -24.53 46.49 -5.26
CA THR A 73 -24.59 46.05 -3.85
C THR A 73 -25.94 45.40 -3.57
N GLN A 74 -25.93 44.17 -3.05
CA GLN A 74 -27.14 43.45 -2.65
C GLN A 74 -27.45 43.62 -1.15
N PRO A 75 -28.73 43.46 -0.72
CA PRO A 75 -29.13 43.39 0.68
C PRO A 75 -28.39 42.33 1.52
N THR A 76 -27.83 41.30 0.88
CA THR A 76 -27.03 40.25 1.53
C THR A 76 -25.66 40.72 2.03
N GLY A 77 -25.20 41.90 1.58
CA GLY A 77 -23.86 42.46 1.80
C GLY A 77 -22.87 42.20 0.66
N THR A 78 -23.22 41.37 -0.33
CA THR A 78 -22.35 41.04 -1.47
C THR A 78 -22.24 42.21 -2.45
N GLN A 79 -21.00 42.51 -2.86
CA GLN A 79 -20.66 43.60 -3.78
C GLN A 79 -20.03 43.05 -5.06
N ILE A 80 -20.48 43.55 -6.22
CA ILE A 80 -19.97 43.16 -7.54
C ILE A 80 -19.42 44.40 -8.24
N PHE A 81 -18.14 44.36 -8.60
CA PHE A 81 -17.42 45.42 -9.32
C PHE A 81 -17.17 45.01 -10.77
N ALA A 82 -17.24 45.93 -11.74
CA ALA A 82 -16.88 45.71 -13.15
C ALA A 82 -16.62 47.04 -13.89
N ASP A 83 -16.10 47.00 -15.12
CA ASP A 83 -16.03 48.20 -15.97
C ASP A 83 -17.29 48.41 -16.84
N LYS A 84 -18.09 47.36 -17.07
CA LYS A 84 -19.34 47.43 -17.84
C LYS A 84 -20.44 46.55 -17.28
N LEU A 85 -21.68 47.02 -17.39
CA LEU A 85 -22.89 46.30 -17.02
C LEU A 85 -24.01 46.55 -18.05
N HIS A 86 -24.64 45.46 -18.48
CA HIS A 86 -25.99 45.45 -19.04
C HIS A 86 -26.93 44.80 -18.01
N TYR A 87 -27.98 45.50 -17.59
CA TYR A 87 -28.94 45.02 -16.58
C TYR A 87 -30.38 45.03 -17.09
N ASP A 88 -31.03 43.88 -17.08
CA ASP A 88 -32.48 43.72 -17.31
C ASP A 88 -33.22 43.71 -15.95
N ALA A 89 -34.08 44.69 -15.72
CA ALA A 89 -34.85 44.81 -14.48
C ALA A 89 -35.92 43.72 -14.31
N ALA A 90 -36.56 43.28 -15.39
CA ALA A 90 -37.68 42.34 -15.35
C ALA A 90 -37.21 40.91 -15.03
N SER A 91 -36.08 40.49 -15.60
CA SER A 91 -35.44 39.20 -15.25
C SER A 91 -34.44 39.30 -14.08
N GLN A 92 -34.06 40.52 -13.69
CA GLN A 92 -33.04 40.83 -12.69
C GLN A 92 -31.66 40.23 -13.00
N ASN A 93 -31.32 40.17 -14.29
CA ASN A 93 -30.05 39.66 -14.80
C ASN A 93 -29.06 40.81 -15.05
N ALA A 94 -27.95 40.78 -14.33
CA ALA A 94 -26.78 41.63 -14.55
C ALA A 94 -25.73 40.88 -15.38
N THR A 95 -25.47 41.32 -16.61
CA THR A 95 -24.33 40.88 -17.41
C THR A 95 -23.19 41.87 -17.23
N LEU A 96 -22.21 41.50 -16.40
CA LEU A 96 -21.03 42.29 -16.11
C LEU A 96 -19.85 41.83 -16.96
N THR A 97 -19.12 42.77 -17.55
CA THR A 97 -17.92 42.47 -18.34
C THR A 97 -16.76 43.42 -18.01
N GLN A 98 -15.55 42.93 -18.24
CA GLN A 98 -14.26 43.59 -17.99
C GLN A 98 -13.97 43.83 -16.48
N ASN A 99 -12.80 43.33 -16.03
CA ASN A 99 -12.29 43.44 -14.65
C ASN A 99 -13.29 43.06 -13.53
N VAL A 100 -14.17 42.09 -13.80
CA VAL A 100 -15.25 41.73 -12.89
C VAL A 100 -14.71 41.08 -11.61
N ARG A 101 -15.12 41.62 -10.46
CA ARG A 101 -14.78 41.12 -9.13
C ARG A 101 -16.02 41.12 -8.24
N MET A 102 -16.48 39.95 -7.82
CA MET A 102 -17.52 39.79 -6.79
C MET A 102 -16.87 39.46 -5.45
N VAL A 103 -17.29 40.15 -4.40
CA VAL A 103 -16.87 39.95 -3.01
C VAL A 103 -18.08 39.49 -2.22
N SER A 104 -18.08 38.23 -1.79
CA SER A 104 -19.09 37.63 -0.92
C SER A 104 -18.54 37.42 0.50
N ARG A 105 -19.36 36.86 1.39
CA ARG A 105 -19.04 36.69 2.82
C ARG A 105 -17.79 35.84 3.10
N SER A 106 -17.51 34.83 2.28
CA SER A 106 -16.39 33.89 2.48
C SER A 106 -15.50 33.67 1.25
N SER A 107 -15.79 34.31 0.12
CA SER A 107 -15.02 34.12 -1.12
C SER A 107 -14.99 35.36 -2.01
N ILE A 108 -13.92 35.49 -2.80
CA ILE A 108 -13.79 36.51 -3.84
C ILE A 108 -13.70 35.81 -5.20
N LEU A 109 -14.56 36.21 -6.14
CA LEU A 109 -14.63 35.69 -7.50
C LEU A 109 -14.12 36.78 -8.46
N THR A 110 -13.15 36.46 -9.32
CA THR A 110 -12.61 37.36 -10.36
C THR A 110 -12.71 36.73 -11.75
N THR A 111 -13.24 37.47 -12.73
CA THR A 111 -13.41 37.05 -14.13
C THR A 111 -13.49 38.26 -15.07
N ASN A 112 -13.56 38.05 -16.40
CA ASN A 112 -13.84 39.11 -17.38
C ASN A 112 -15.30 39.11 -17.89
N HIS A 113 -16.10 38.08 -17.56
CA HIS A 113 -17.49 37.97 -18.00
C HIS A 113 -18.31 37.17 -16.98
N LEU A 114 -19.22 37.85 -16.29
CA LEU A 114 -20.11 37.28 -15.27
C LEU A 114 -21.56 37.61 -15.61
N GLN A 115 -22.42 36.59 -15.68
CA GLN A 115 -23.87 36.75 -15.68
C GLN A 115 -24.38 36.45 -14.27
N TYR A 116 -24.99 37.42 -13.62
CA TYR A 116 -25.45 37.33 -12.24
C TYR A 116 -26.95 37.61 -12.14
N ASN A 117 -27.72 36.64 -11.63
CA ASN A 117 -29.15 36.85 -11.38
C ASN A 117 -29.37 37.29 -9.93
N MET A 118 -29.89 38.50 -9.74
CA MET A 118 -30.09 39.13 -8.43
C MET A 118 -31.32 38.62 -7.67
N ARG A 119 -32.18 37.79 -8.31
CA ARG A 119 -33.36 37.19 -7.69
C ARG A 119 -33.06 35.82 -7.06
N SER A 120 -32.23 35.01 -7.71
CA SER A 120 -31.79 33.70 -7.21
C SER A 120 -30.43 33.71 -6.50
N SER A 121 -29.70 34.83 -6.62
CA SER A 121 -28.33 35.03 -6.15
C SER A 121 -27.33 34.00 -6.70
N VAL A 122 -27.38 33.80 -8.03
CA VAL A 122 -26.54 32.85 -8.78
C VAL A 122 -25.70 33.60 -9.82
N GLY A 123 -24.39 33.37 -9.78
CA GLY A 123 -23.42 33.92 -10.74
C GLY A 123 -22.80 32.85 -11.63
N ASN A 124 -22.82 33.06 -12.94
CA ASN A 124 -22.17 32.21 -13.94
C ASN A 124 -21.03 32.97 -14.63
N TYR A 125 -19.80 32.48 -14.53
CA TYR A 125 -18.68 33.04 -15.30
C TYR A 125 -18.25 32.15 -16.47
N TYR A 126 -17.71 32.81 -17.50
CA TYR A 126 -17.32 32.20 -18.77
C TYR A 126 -15.97 32.75 -19.25
N GLY A 127 -15.24 31.97 -20.07
CA GLY A 127 -13.98 32.42 -20.69
C GLY A 127 -12.79 32.53 -19.73
N GLY A 128 -12.94 32.12 -18.48
CA GLY A 128 -11.91 32.12 -17.45
C GLY A 128 -12.33 32.90 -16.20
N GLY A 129 -12.29 32.22 -15.06
CA GLY A 129 -12.40 32.86 -13.75
C GLY A 129 -11.45 32.25 -12.71
N ARG A 130 -11.51 32.82 -11.51
CA ARG A 130 -10.81 32.38 -10.30
C ARG A 130 -11.69 32.68 -9.09
N ILE A 131 -11.74 31.77 -8.13
CA ILE A 131 -12.34 31.99 -6.81
C ILE A 131 -11.26 31.78 -5.75
N THR A 132 -11.14 32.70 -4.80
CA THR A 132 -10.24 32.58 -3.64
C THR A 132 -11.06 32.50 -2.36
N SER A 133 -10.74 31.53 -1.49
CA SER A 133 -11.45 31.20 -0.25
C SER A 133 -10.42 30.90 0.83
N GLY A 134 -10.17 31.83 1.74
CA GLY A 134 -9.06 31.70 2.70
C GLY A 134 -7.70 31.56 2.00
N THR A 135 -7.02 30.44 2.24
CA THR A 135 -5.74 30.09 1.59
C THR A 135 -5.90 29.42 0.22
N ASP A 136 -7.11 28.96 -0.14
CA ASP A 136 -7.36 28.21 -1.35
C ASP A 136 -7.62 29.11 -2.56
N THR A 137 -7.03 28.75 -3.69
CA THR A 137 -7.26 29.40 -4.98
C THR A 137 -7.73 28.38 -6.00
N ILE A 138 -8.98 28.47 -6.43
CA ILE A 138 -9.57 27.63 -7.48
C ILE A 138 -9.65 28.42 -8.78
N THR A 139 -9.31 27.79 -9.90
CA THR A 139 -9.36 28.39 -11.23
C THR A 139 -10.02 27.45 -12.23
N SER A 140 -10.88 27.96 -13.12
CA SER A 140 -11.53 27.17 -14.17
C SER A 140 -11.89 28.03 -15.39
N THR A 141 -12.27 27.40 -16.50
CA THR A 141 -12.79 28.12 -17.66
C THR A 141 -14.19 28.68 -17.38
N ASN A 142 -15.11 27.85 -16.87
CA ASN A 142 -16.46 28.25 -16.49
C ASN A 142 -16.75 27.84 -15.05
N ALA A 143 -17.63 28.55 -14.35
CA ALA A 143 -18.22 28.08 -13.10
C ALA A 143 -19.59 28.70 -12.83
N THR A 144 -20.41 27.98 -12.09
CA THR A 144 -21.64 28.49 -11.46
C THR A 144 -21.38 28.62 -9.96
N TYR A 145 -21.70 29.76 -9.38
CA TYR A 145 -21.55 30.08 -7.96
C TYR A 145 -22.90 30.45 -7.35
N PHE A 146 -23.23 29.84 -6.22
CA PHE A 146 -24.48 30.04 -5.49
C PHE A 146 -24.18 30.80 -4.19
N GLU A 147 -24.60 32.06 -4.10
CA GLU A 147 -24.28 32.90 -2.94
C GLU A 147 -24.90 32.36 -1.64
N ASN A 148 -26.13 31.85 -1.72
CA ASN A 148 -26.91 31.41 -0.56
C ASN A 148 -26.35 30.15 0.11
N THR A 149 -25.72 29.23 -0.64
CA THR A 149 -25.08 28.02 -0.10
C THR A 149 -23.55 28.11 -0.03
N GLN A 150 -22.96 29.15 -0.65
CA GLN A 150 -21.52 29.30 -0.91
C GLN A 150 -20.90 28.13 -1.71
N ASP A 151 -21.72 27.41 -2.49
CA ASP A 151 -21.26 26.36 -3.39
C ASP A 151 -20.77 26.93 -4.73
N ALA A 152 -19.67 26.38 -5.23
CA ALA A 152 -19.13 26.64 -6.55
C ALA A 152 -18.99 25.33 -7.35
N PHE A 153 -19.61 25.28 -8.53
CA PHE A 153 -19.50 24.19 -9.50
C PHE A 153 -18.58 24.64 -10.63
N PHE A 154 -17.34 24.16 -10.61
CA PHE A 154 -16.31 24.51 -11.58
C PHE A 154 -16.29 23.49 -12.71
N ASN A 155 -16.20 23.96 -13.95
CA ASN A 155 -16.20 23.13 -15.15
C ASN A 155 -15.10 23.56 -16.13
N LYS A 156 -14.60 22.59 -16.91
CA LYS A 156 -13.56 22.71 -17.95
C LYS A 156 -12.21 23.21 -17.41
N LYS A 157 -11.27 22.28 -17.26
CA LYS A 157 -9.86 22.50 -16.88
C LYS A 157 -9.71 23.25 -15.54
N VAL A 158 -10.11 22.60 -14.45
CA VAL A 158 -10.04 23.15 -13.09
C VAL A 158 -8.68 22.87 -12.45
N VAL A 159 -8.12 23.90 -11.81
CA VAL A 159 -6.92 23.80 -10.98
C VAL A 159 -7.18 24.42 -9.61
N VAL A 160 -7.01 23.64 -8.56
CA VAL A 160 -6.98 24.10 -7.15
C VAL A 160 -5.52 24.22 -6.71
N ARG A 161 -5.16 25.35 -6.09
CA ARG A 161 -3.89 25.57 -5.42
C ARG A 161 -4.16 25.86 -3.94
N THR A 162 -3.68 24.97 -3.07
CA THR A 162 -3.64 25.15 -1.60
C THR A 162 -2.17 25.25 -1.15
N PRO A 163 -1.87 25.52 0.14
CA PRO A 163 -0.50 25.45 0.65
C PRO A 163 0.14 24.06 0.52
N ASN A 164 -0.68 23.00 0.63
CA ASN A 164 -0.22 21.61 0.77
C ASN A 164 -0.32 20.78 -0.51
N VAL A 165 -1.27 21.08 -1.40
CA VAL A 165 -1.56 20.30 -2.61
C VAL A 165 -1.95 21.16 -3.81
N LYS A 166 -1.76 20.60 -5.01
CA LYS A 166 -2.26 21.12 -6.28
C LYS A 166 -3.18 20.07 -6.89
N ILE A 167 -4.42 20.43 -7.20
CA ILE A 167 -5.45 19.50 -7.70
C ILE A 167 -5.77 19.85 -9.14
N TYR A 168 -5.82 18.84 -10.01
CA TYR A 168 -6.06 18.96 -11.44
C TYR A 168 -7.21 18.04 -11.85
N THR A 169 -8.31 18.61 -12.34
CA THR A 169 -9.55 17.89 -12.68
C THR A 169 -10.28 18.61 -13.81
N ASP A 170 -11.24 17.96 -14.47
CA ASP A 170 -12.07 18.67 -15.45
C ASP A 170 -13.21 19.45 -14.78
N SER A 171 -13.91 18.80 -13.84
CA SER A 171 -15.12 19.36 -13.22
C SER A 171 -15.27 18.88 -11.77
N MET A 172 -15.60 19.81 -10.86
CA MET A 172 -15.68 19.59 -9.41
C MET A 172 -16.65 20.56 -8.71
N LYS A 173 -17.17 20.15 -7.54
CA LYS A 173 -17.87 21.04 -6.59
C LYS A 173 -16.91 21.47 -5.48
N TYR A 174 -17.02 22.70 -5.01
CA TYR A 174 -16.38 23.23 -3.81
C TYR A 174 -17.40 23.97 -2.94
N ASN A 175 -17.24 23.94 -1.62
CA ASN A 175 -18.02 24.75 -0.68
C ASN A 175 -17.10 25.63 0.17
N SER A 176 -17.24 26.95 0.06
CA SER A 176 -16.24 27.90 0.59
C SER A 176 -16.12 27.92 2.13
N PRO A 177 -17.21 27.91 2.93
CA PRO A 177 -17.11 27.92 4.39
C PRO A 177 -16.54 26.64 4.99
N SER A 178 -16.79 25.48 4.36
CA SER A 178 -16.35 24.17 4.87
C SER A 178 -15.01 23.70 4.31
N SER A 179 -14.45 24.39 3.30
CA SER A 179 -13.27 23.94 2.53
C SER A 179 -13.44 22.54 1.90
N MET A 180 -14.68 22.10 1.68
CA MET A 180 -14.97 20.77 1.15
C MET A 180 -14.97 20.75 -0.38
N THR A 181 -14.19 19.85 -0.97
CA THR A 181 -14.12 19.63 -2.42
C THR A 181 -14.69 18.25 -2.78
N TYR A 182 -15.48 18.16 -3.84
CA TYR A 182 -16.03 16.90 -4.36
C TYR A 182 -15.64 16.69 -5.83
N PHE A 183 -15.18 15.48 -6.14
CA PHE A 183 -14.71 15.06 -7.46
C PHE A 183 -15.66 14.04 -8.07
N TYR A 184 -16.05 14.30 -9.33
CA TYR A 184 -16.91 13.43 -10.14
C TYR A 184 -16.28 13.07 -11.50
N THR A 185 -15.05 13.54 -11.74
CA THR A 185 -14.27 13.34 -12.97
C THR A 185 -12.83 12.92 -12.65
N PRO A 186 -12.08 12.31 -13.58
CA PRO A 186 -10.68 11.96 -13.38
C PRO A 186 -9.86 13.13 -12.82
N THR A 187 -9.25 12.90 -11.66
CA THR A 187 -8.63 13.93 -10.83
C THR A 187 -7.25 13.46 -10.38
N ASN A 188 -6.24 14.34 -10.50
CA ASN A 188 -4.92 14.16 -9.89
C ASN A 188 -4.74 15.17 -8.75
N ILE A 189 -4.51 14.68 -7.54
CA ILE A 189 -4.09 15.48 -6.37
C ILE A 189 -2.58 15.28 -6.21
N LYS A 190 -1.81 16.36 -6.35
CA LYS A 190 -0.34 16.35 -6.23
C LYS A 190 0.12 17.05 -4.96
N GLY A 191 0.93 16.35 -4.16
CA GLY A 191 1.61 16.92 -3.00
C GLY A 191 2.86 17.71 -3.38
N ASN A 192 3.56 18.22 -2.36
CA ASN A 192 4.73 19.08 -2.53
C ASN A 192 6.07 18.30 -2.55
N LYS A 193 6.10 17.02 -2.18
CA LYS A 193 7.30 16.17 -2.13
C LYS A 193 7.42 15.18 -3.30
N GLY A 194 6.40 15.11 -4.16
CA GLY A 194 6.31 14.18 -5.30
C GLY A 194 5.17 13.16 -5.20
N GLU A 195 4.35 13.26 -4.16
CA GLU A 195 3.14 12.47 -3.98
C GLU A 195 2.13 12.78 -5.12
N ASN A 196 1.55 11.77 -5.75
CA ASN A 196 0.44 11.92 -6.69
C ASN A 196 -0.63 10.87 -6.41
N LEU A 197 -1.87 11.32 -6.19
CA LEU A 197 -3.05 10.48 -6.11
C LEU A 197 -3.97 10.73 -7.31
N TYR A 198 -4.26 9.67 -8.07
CA TYR A 198 -5.32 9.64 -9.08
C TYR A 198 -6.60 9.05 -8.48
N THR A 199 -7.75 9.61 -8.84
CA THR A 199 -9.10 9.05 -8.56
C THR A 199 -10.11 9.50 -9.61
N GLU A 200 -11.21 8.77 -9.77
CA GLU A 200 -12.37 9.20 -10.59
C GLU A 200 -13.57 9.68 -9.74
N LYS A 201 -13.57 9.46 -8.42
CA LYS A 201 -14.66 9.89 -7.51
C LYS A 201 -14.19 9.97 -6.06
N GLY A 202 -14.51 11.07 -5.38
CA GLY A 202 -14.27 11.21 -3.94
C GLY A 202 -14.52 12.62 -3.43
N ASP A 203 -14.14 12.85 -2.17
CA ASP A 203 -14.14 14.14 -1.50
C ASP A 203 -12.81 14.39 -0.76
N TYR A 204 -12.51 15.68 -0.55
CA TYR A 204 -11.30 16.13 0.12
C TYR A 204 -11.54 17.50 0.77
N ASN A 205 -11.24 17.59 2.05
CA ASN A 205 -11.24 18.87 2.76
C ASN A 205 -9.86 19.54 2.62
N THR A 206 -9.80 20.70 1.96
CA THR A 206 -8.53 21.40 1.69
C THR A 206 -7.86 21.94 2.96
N ASN A 207 -8.65 22.24 3.99
CA ASN A 207 -8.20 22.77 5.28
C ASN A 207 -7.72 21.65 6.23
N THR A 208 -8.56 20.67 6.57
CA THR A 208 -8.19 19.58 7.50
C THR A 208 -7.28 18.54 6.85
N GLY A 209 -7.33 18.39 5.52
CA GLY A 209 -6.61 17.36 4.78
C GLY A 209 -7.21 15.96 4.87
N VAL A 210 -8.42 15.81 5.43
CA VAL A 210 -9.19 14.56 5.42
C VAL A 210 -9.69 14.27 4.01
N ALA A 211 -9.63 13.01 3.59
CA ALA A 211 -9.88 12.61 2.21
C ALA A 211 -10.58 11.24 2.11
N ASN A 212 -11.53 11.10 1.17
CA ASN A 212 -12.26 9.86 0.90
C ASN A 212 -12.37 9.64 -0.62
N PHE A 213 -11.90 8.50 -1.14
CA PHE A 213 -11.87 8.22 -2.57
C PHE A 213 -12.41 6.83 -2.88
N THR A 214 -13.27 6.68 -3.89
CA THR A 214 -14.10 5.47 -4.07
C THR A 214 -14.11 4.93 -5.50
N LYS A 215 -13.16 5.32 -6.37
CA LYS A 215 -13.17 4.85 -7.78
C LYS A 215 -11.79 4.93 -8.46
N LYS A 216 -11.28 3.76 -8.88
CA LYS A 216 -9.99 3.56 -9.61
C LYS A 216 -8.79 4.26 -8.97
N ASN A 217 -8.74 4.27 -7.64
CA ASN A 217 -7.76 5.07 -6.90
C ASN A 217 -6.35 4.50 -7.08
N LEU A 218 -5.37 5.38 -7.31
CA LEU A 218 -3.94 5.05 -7.42
C LEU A 218 -3.09 6.15 -6.79
N TYR A 219 -2.46 5.84 -5.65
CA TYR A 219 -1.40 6.66 -5.05
C TYR A 219 -0.03 6.22 -5.58
N THR A 220 0.85 7.18 -5.83
CA THR A 220 2.24 6.98 -6.28
C THR A 220 3.17 7.97 -5.58
N GLU A 221 4.30 7.50 -5.06
CA GLU A 221 5.34 8.31 -4.43
C GLU A 221 6.72 7.64 -4.63
N GLY A 222 7.56 8.19 -5.50
CA GLY A 222 8.87 7.61 -5.81
C GLY A 222 8.77 6.18 -6.33
N SER A 223 9.32 5.21 -5.58
CA SER A 223 9.23 3.78 -5.87
C SER A 223 7.94 3.11 -5.41
N LYS A 224 7.14 3.79 -4.58
CA LYS A 224 5.97 3.25 -3.90
C LYS A 224 4.68 3.51 -4.68
N MET A 225 3.78 2.52 -4.70
CA MET A 225 2.45 2.62 -5.29
C MET A 225 1.41 1.94 -4.38
N LEU A 226 0.20 2.49 -4.30
CA LEU A 226 -0.93 1.89 -3.59
C LEU A 226 -2.22 2.01 -4.42
N LYS A 227 -2.95 0.90 -4.52
CA LYS A 227 -4.32 0.80 -5.06
C LYS A 227 -5.28 0.28 -4.00
N GLY A 228 -6.57 0.59 -4.18
CA GLY A 228 -7.71 0.00 -3.48
C GLY A 228 -9.02 0.60 -4.01
N ASP A 229 -10.14 -0.13 -3.93
CA ASP A 229 -11.44 0.35 -4.41
C ASP A 229 -11.89 1.59 -3.64
N THR A 230 -11.65 1.60 -2.33
CA THR A 230 -11.79 2.77 -1.45
C THR A 230 -10.47 3.10 -0.77
N LEU A 231 -10.12 4.39 -0.71
CA LEU A 231 -9.02 4.94 0.10
C LEU A 231 -9.56 6.03 1.03
N HIS A 232 -9.18 5.99 2.30
CA HIS A 232 -9.39 7.05 3.30
C HIS A 232 -8.03 7.55 3.83
N TYR A 233 -7.95 8.83 4.22
CA TYR A 233 -6.75 9.42 4.83
C TYR A 233 -7.09 10.63 5.72
N ASP A 234 -6.52 10.70 6.92
CA ASP A 234 -6.45 11.92 7.74
C ASP A 234 -5.00 12.42 7.82
N ARG A 235 -4.73 13.60 7.22
CA ARG A 235 -3.41 14.24 7.26
C ARG A 235 -2.93 14.57 8.68
N ARG A 236 -3.85 14.84 9.61
CA ARG A 236 -3.53 15.30 10.97
C ARG A 236 -3.03 14.16 11.87
N THR A 237 -3.51 12.93 11.67
CA THR A 237 -2.96 11.73 12.32
C THR A 237 -1.86 11.07 11.48
N GLY A 238 -1.87 11.29 10.17
CA GLY A 238 -1.00 10.59 9.22
C GLY A 238 -1.44 9.14 8.98
N GLU A 239 -2.71 8.82 9.23
CA GLU A 239 -3.26 7.48 9.07
C GLU A 239 -4.08 7.38 7.79
N GLY A 240 -3.94 6.25 7.09
CA GLY A 240 -4.67 5.92 5.88
C GLY A 240 -5.21 4.50 5.89
N GLU A 241 -6.34 4.30 5.24
CA GLU A 241 -7.00 3.00 5.09
C GLU A 241 -7.31 2.73 3.62
N ALA A 242 -7.10 1.49 3.18
CA ALA A 242 -7.43 1.00 1.86
C ALA A 242 -8.33 -0.24 1.99
N ILE A 243 -9.41 -0.29 1.20
CA ILE A 243 -10.45 -1.33 1.29
C ILE A 243 -10.77 -1.88 -0.10
N ARG A 244 -10.77 -3.21 -0.19
CA ARG A 244 -10.92 -4.10 -1.37
C ARG A 244 -9.88 -3.89 -2.46
N ASN A 245 -9.47 -5.02 -3.07
CA ASN A 245 -8.47 -5.04 -4.15
C ASN A 245 -7.21 -4.23 -3.80
N VAL A 246 -6.79 -4.29 -2.53
CA VAL A 246 -5.68 -3.49 -2.02
C VAL A 246 -4.38 -4.05 -2.58
N VAL A 247 -3.59 -3.20 -3.24
CA VAL A 247 -2.27 -3.58 -3.76
C VAL A 247 -1.27 -2.50 -3.44
N PHE A 248 -0.32 -2.83 -2.56
CA PHE A 248 0.87 -2.02 -2.29
C PHE A 248 2.08 -2.58 -3.03
N VAL A 249 2.89 -1.72 -3.61
CA VAL A 249 4.11 -2.09 -4.33
C VAL A 249 5.22 -1.13 -3.95
N ASP A 250 6.37 -1.66 -3.51
CA ASP A 250 7.63 -0.91 -3.46
C ASP A 250 8.61 -1.50 -4.47
N THR A 251 8.85 -0.73 -5.53
CA THR A 251 9.64 -1.16 -6.70
C THR A 251 11.15 -1.18 -6.44
N THR A 252 11.62 -0.51 -5.37
CA THR A 252 13.03 -0.55 -4.93
C THR A 252 13.30 -1.83 -4.15
N ASP A 253 12.46 -2.14 -3.16
CA ASP A 253 12.57 -3.34 -2.32
C ASP A 253 12.14 -4.63 -3.04
N LYS A 254 11.52 -4.51 -4.24
CA LYS A 254 10.80 -5.57 -4.95
C LYS A 254 9.75 -6.26 -4.08
N PHE A 255 9.12 -5.47 -3.22
CA PHE A 255 8.10 -5.89 -2.26
C PHE A 255 6.72 -5.63 -2.84
N TYR A 256 5.92 -6.68 -3.02
CA TYR A 256 4.55 -6.59 -3.52
C TYR A 256 3.61 -7.19 -2.47
N ALA A 257 2.64 -6.41 -1.99
CA ALA A 257 1.67 -6.85 -0.98
C ALA A 257 0.24 -6.62 -1.47
N TYR A 258 -0.62 -7.61 -1.23
CA TYR A 258 -2.01 -7.67 -1.66
C TYR A 258 -2.91 -7.97 -0.45
N GLY A 259 -4.18 -7.59 -0.50
CA GLY A 259 -5.19 -7.94 0.50
C GLY A 259 -6.56 -7.28 0.23
N ASP A 260 -7.58 -7.58 1.03
CA ASP A 260 -8.88 -6.90 0.97
C ASP A 260 -8.99 -5.74 1.99
N LYS A 261 -8.10 -5.64 2.97
CA LYS A 261 -7.98 -4.46 3.86
C LYS A 261 -6.52 -4.14 4.18
N GLY A 262 -6.15 -2.87 4.04
CA GLY A 262 -4.81 -2.36 4.37
C GLY A 262 -4.86 -1.08 5.19
N LEU A 263 -4.09 -1.02 6.28
CA LEU A 263 -3.90 0.17 7.10
C LEU A 263 -2.47 0.69 6.96
N TYR A 264 -2.30 2.01 6.85
CA TYR A 264 -1.01 2.70 6.78
C TYR A 264 -0.90 3.76 7.89
N ARG A 265 0.28 3.86 8.50
CA ARG A 265 0.61 4.91 9.47
C ARG A 265 1.92 5.61 9.09
N GLN A 266 1.83 6.92 8.84
CA GLN A 266 2.94 7.75 8.38
C GLN A 266 4.02 7.96 9.45
N SER A 267 3.66 7.97 10.74
CA SER A 267 4.61 8.27 11.83
C SER A 267 5.78 7.28 11.93
N ASP A 268 5.60 6.06 11.44
CA ASP A 268 6.60 5.00 11.46
C ASP A 268 6.69 4.19 10.16
N GLU A 269 6.09 4.68 9.07
CA GLU A 269 5.97 4.01 7.77
C GLU A 269 5.54 2.54 7.87
N SER A 270 4.59 2.24 8.76
CA SER A 270 4.03 0.89 8.93
C SER A 270 2.81 0.65 8.04
N ILE A 271 2.68 -0.59 7.58
CA ILE A 271 1.60 -1.11 6.75
C ILE A 271 1.10 -2.41 7.40
N THR A 272 -0.20 -2.52 7.64
CA THR A 272 -0.85 -3.74 8.12
C THR A 272 -1.86 -4.22 7.07
N MET A 273 -1.62 -5.38 6.47
CA MET A 273 -2.54 -6.02 5.52
C MET A 273 -3.28 -7.17 6.22
N THR A 274 -4.59 -7.21 6.00
CA THR A 274 -5.56 -8.16 6.54
C THR A 274 -6.51 -8.60 5.42
N ASP A 275 -7.37 -9.58 5.70
CA ASP A 275 -8.34 -10.17 4.76
C ASP A 275 -7.67 -10.73 3.48
N LYS A 276 -7.24 -11.99 3.56
CA LYS A 276 -6.46 -12.70 2.52
C LYS A 276 -5.16 -11.95 2.11
N PRO A 277 -4.33 -11.48 3.07
CA PRO A 277 -3.13 -10.76 2.73
C PRO A 277 -2.09 -11.72 2.12
N LEU A 278 -1.44 -11.28 1.04
CA LEU A 278 -0.40 -12.01 0.31
C LEU A 278 0.79 -11.08 0.07
N ILE A 279 1.98 -11.50 0.48
CA ILE A 279 3.25 -10.90 0.05
C ILE A 279 3.88 -11.75 -1.05
N ILE A 280 4.47 -11.08 -2.03
CA ILE A 280 5.33 -11.67 -3.06
C ILE A 280 6.68 -10.96 -2.99
N SER A 281 7.76 -11.73 -2.86
CA SER A 281 9.14 -11.26 -3.01
C SER A 281 9.77 -11.94 -4.23
N VAL A 282 10.33 -11.16 -5.15
CA VAL A 282 10.88 -11.67 -6.42
C VAL A 282 12.36 -12.00 -6.28
N VAL A 283 12.70 -13.25 -6.57
CA VAL A 283 14.03 -13.85 -6.39
C VAL A 283 14.51 -14.35 -7.75
N LYS A 284 15.80 -14.19 -8.09
CA LYS A 284 16.33 -14.86 -9.30
C LYS A 284 16.19 -16.37 -9.14
N LYS A 285 15.56 -17.06 -10.10
CA LYS A 285 15.61 -18.52 -10.17
C LYS A 285 16.98 -18.91 -10.74
N ASP A 286 17.53 -20.01 -10.26
CA ASP A 286 18.69 -20.64 -10.88
C ASP A 286 18.26 -21.87 -11.69
N SER A 287 19.07 -22.28 -12.65
CA SER A 287 18.83 -23.44 -13.51
C SER A 287 19.59 -24.66 -13.01
N THR A 288 19.26 -25.13 -11.80
CA THR A 288 19.67 -26.46 -11.33
C THR A 288 18.93 -27.53 -12.14
N GLN A 289 19.65 -28.56 -12.59
CA GLN A 289 19.10 -29.55 -13.51
C GLN A 289 18.04 -30.45 -12.83
N SER A 290 16.96 -30.72 -13.55
CA SER A 290 16.00 -31.77 -13.22
C SER A 290 16.58 -33.09 -13.70
N ASP A 291 17.18 -33.88 -12.81
CA ASP A 291 17.58 -35.27 -13.10
C ASP A 291 16.34 -36.16 -13.24
N SER A 292 15.68 -36.03 -14.39
CA SER A 292 14.69 -36.97 -14.87
C SER A 292 15.42 -38.21 -15.40
N THR A 293 15.80 -39.13 -14.52
CA THR A 293 16.38 -40.44 -14.86
C THR A 293 15.36 -41.32 -15.57
N ASN A 294 15.05 -40.99 -16.82
CA ASN A 294 14.05 -41.67 -17.64
C ASN A 294 14.67 -42.94 -18.25
N THR A 295 14.72 -44.02 -17.48
CA THR A 295 15.19 -45.34 -17.90
C THR A 295 14.27 -45.92 -18.98
N GLY A 296 14.65 -45.80 -20.25
CA GLY A 296 13.84 -46.32 -21.35
C GLY A 296 14.50 -46.29 -22.73
N ASN A 297 14.86 -47.48 -23.23
CA ASN A 297 15.10 -47.83 -24.64
C ASN A 297 16.21 -47.10 -25.41
N ILE A 298 17.40 -47.69 -25.39
CA ILE A 298 18.37 -47.60 -26.49
C ILE A 298 17.73 -48.15 -27.77
N LYS A 299 17.66 -47.37 -28.85
CA LYS A 299 17.61 -47.89 -30.23
C LYS A 299 18.54 -47.08 -31.13
N THR A 300 19.20 -47.80 -32.04
CA THR A 300 20.32 -47.33 -32.86
C THR A 300 19.88 -46.81 -34.23
N ASN A 301 20.41 -45.65 -34.66
CA ASN A 301 21.23 -45.62 -35.88
C ASN A 301 22.06 -44.31 -36.01
N PRO A 302 23.23 -44.34 -36.67
CA PRO A 302 24.10 -43.17 -36.83
C PRO A 302 24.04 -42.53 -38.23
N SER A 303 24.35 -41.24 -38.33
CA SER A 303 24.88 -40.66 -39.58
C SER A 303 25.59 -39.29 -39.39
N ASN A 304 26.61 -39.07 -40.21
CA ASN A 304 27.28 -37.80 -40.55
C ASN A 304 27.88 -36.92 -39.44
N LYS A 305 29.12 -37.27 -39.07
CA LYS A 305 30.16 -36.29 -38.66
C LYS A 305 30.58 -35.45 -39.87
N LYS A 306 30.46 -34.12 -39.78
CA LYS A 306 31.23 -33.03 -40.46
C LYS A 306 30.44 -31.73 -40.23
N GLU A 307 30.99 -30.60 -39.78
CA GLU A 307 32.40 -30.25 -39.54
C GLU A 307 32.58 -29.58 -38.16
N VAL A 308 33.72 -29.84 -37.51
CA VAL A 308 34.20 -29.04 -36.37
C VAL A 308 35.69 -28.76 -36.59
N LYS A 309 36.04 -27.51 -36.94
CA LYS A 309 37.35 -26.87 -36.68
C LYS A 309 37.36 -25.41 -37.14
N LYS A 310 38.19 -24.60 -36.47
CA LYS A 310 38.51 -23.19 -36.74
C LYS A 310 37.34 -22.18 -36.65
N LYS A 311 37.18 -21.58 -35.47
CA LYS A 311 37.21 -20.11 -35.28
C LYS A 311 37.39 -19.76 -33.79
N GLU A 312 38.64 -19.85 -33.33
CA GLU A 312 39.14 -19.08 -32.20
C GLU A 312 40.01 -17.95 -32.75
N LYS A 313 40.02 -16.80 -32.04
CA LYS A 313 40.72 -15.54 -32.42
C LYS A 313 40.03 -14.88 -33.64
N GLU A 314 39.75 -13.57 -33.65
CA GLU A 314 40.38 -12.48 -32.91
C GLU A 314 39.37 -11.49 -32.29
N ASP A 315 39.58 -11.14 -31.01
CA ASP A 315 39.04 -9.94 -30.36
C ASP A 315 40.20 -8.96 -30.09
N LYS A 316 40.17 -7.74 -30.66
CA LYS A 316 40.76 -6.49 -30.07
C LYS A 316 40.64 -5.25 -30.97
N LYS A 317 40.66 -4.08 -30.29
CA LYS A 317 40.51 -2.68 -30.77
C LYS A 317 39.07 -2.30 -31.17
N VAL A 318 38.30 -1.41 -30.52
CA VAL A 318 38.52 -0.19 -29.67
C VAL A 318 38.50 1.13 -30.47
N LYS A 319 37.34 1.83 -30.39
CA LYS A 319 37.11 3.30 -30.55
C LYS A 319 37.44 3.91 -31.94
N GLU A 320 37.03 5.13 -32.32
CA GLU A 320 36.40 6.28 -31.63
C GLU A 320 35.61 7.14 -32.65
N GLU A 321 34.56 7.88 -32.23
CA GLU A 321 34.06 9.20 -32.79
C GLU A 321 33.75 9.37 -34.32
N VAL A 322 33.15 10.48 -34.84
CA VAL A 322 31.92 11.22 -34.43
C VAL A 322 31.28 11.93 -35.67
N VAL A 323 29.95 12.07 -35.70
CA VAL A 323 29.07 13.00 -36.49
C VAL A 323 29.42 13.40 -37.95
N SER A 324 28.47 13.12 -38.86
CA SER A 324 28.04 14.06 -39.92
C SER A 324 26.56 13.83 -40.28
N LYS A 325 25.94 14.73 -41.07
CA LYS A 325 24.52 14.73 -41.46
C LYS A 325 24.35 14.34 -42.94
N ASP A 326 23.15 13.92 -43.34
CA ASP A 326 22.30 14.66 -44.31
C ASP A 326 20.93 14.00 -44.52
N ASP A 327 20.02 14.71 -45.22
CA ASP A 327 18.56 14.50 -45.20
C ASP A 327 17.95 13.96 -46.52
N ASN A 328 16.81 13.26 -46.40
CA ASN A 328 15.70 13.16 -47.37
C ASN A 328 15.93 12.62 -48.81
N LYS A 329 15.60 11.34 -49.04
CA LYS A 329 14.40 10.85 -49.79
C LYS A 329 14.51 9.36 -50.17
N GLY A 330 13.39 8.65 -50.28
CA GLY A 330 13.35 7.32 -50.94
C GLY A 330 12.32 6.35 -50.35
N GLU A 331 11.31 6.02 -51.15
CA GLU A 331 10.09 5.25 -50.86
C GLU A 331 10.24 3.81 -50.30
N ASN A 332 9.10 3.23 -49.90
CA ASN A 332 8.95 1.87 -49.39
C ASN A 332 9.55 0.78 -50.29
N LYS A 333 10.29 -0.16 -49.69
CA LYS A 333 10.31 -1.55 -50.14
C LYS A 333 10.42 -2.51 -48.95
N LEU A 334 9.43 -3.41 -48.81
CA LEU A 334 9.49 -4.48 -47.82
C LEU A 334 10.59 -5.48 -48.19
N VAL A 335 11.54 -5.67 -47.28
CA VAL A 335 12.39 -6.86 -47.23
C VAL A 335 12.16 -7.53 -45.89
N LYS A 336 11.69 -8.78 -45.90
CA LYS A 336 11.67 -9.60 -44.69
C LYS A 336 13.11 -10.00 -44.37
N LEU A 337 13.63 -9.51 -43.26
CA LEU A 337 14.81 -10.08 -42.61
C LEU A 337 14.31 -11.04 -41.54
N ASP A 338 14.69 -12.31 -41.65
CA ASP A 338 14.35 -13.31 -40.63
C ASP A 338 14.99 -12.91 -39.30
N PRO A 339 14.27 -13.02 -38.17
CA PRO A 339 14.79 -12.63 -36.87
C PRO A 339 15.92 -13.58 -36.47
N VAL A 340 17.16 -13.07 -36.49
CA VAL A 340 18.32 -13.75 -35.90
C VAL A 340 17.97 -14.14 -34.46
N VAL A 341 17.85 -15.44 -34.22
CA VAL A 341 17.52 -15.99 -32.90
C VAL A 341 18.76 -15.87 -32.01
N VAL A 342 18.94 -14.67 -31.44
CA VAL A 342 19.79 -14.49 -30.26
C VAL A 342 19.23 -15.41 -29.17
N PRO A 343 20.02 -16.36 -28.61
CA PRO A 343 19.58 -17.20 -27.51
C PRO A 343 19.17 -16.32 -26.34
N LYS A 344 17.86 -16.19 -26.15
CA LYS A 344 17.29 -15.38 -25.09
C LYS A 344 17.27 -16.22 -23.84
N ASP A 345 18.41 -16.26 -23.14
CA ASP A 345 18.52 -16.76 -21.78
C ASP A 345 17.61 -15.92 -20.88
N SER A 346 16.34 -16.31 -20.87
CA SER A 346 15.33 -15.77 -19.99
C SER A 346 15.65 -16.29 -18.60
N VAL A 347 16.50 -15.56 -17.87
CA VAL A 347 16.71 -15.75 -16.43
C VAL A 347 15.33 -15.88 -15.83
N GLN A 348 14.95 -17.09 -15.44
CA GLN A 348 13.64 -17.33 -14.85
C GLN A 348 13.62 -16.59 -13.51
N MET A 349 12.49 -15.98 -13.18
CA MET A 349 12.31 -15.36 -11.87
C MET A 349 11.46 -16.32 -11.04
N ASP A 350 11.97 -16.70 -9.87
CA ASP A 350 11.17 -17.37 -8.86
C ASP A 350 10.49 -16.30 -8.00
N SER A 351 9.57 -16.71 -7.14
CA SER A 351 8.93 -15.80 -6.21
C SER A 351 8.57 -16.52 -4.93
N ILE A 352 8.97 -15.94 -3.80
CA ILE A 352 8.50 -16.36 -2.49
C ILE A 352 7.14 -15.70 -2.29
N PHE A 353 6.10 -16.53 -2.30
CA PHE A 353 4.74 -16.16 -1.91
C PHE A 353 4.56 -16.46 -0.43
N MET A 354 3.96 -15.55 0.32
CA MET A 354 3.69 -15.69 1.75
C MET A 354 2.28 -15.16 2.08
N THR A 355 1.46 -16.00 2.70
CA THR A 355 0.15 -15.62 3.26
C THR A 355 0.13 -15.85 4.77
N ALA A 356 -0.76 -15.15 5.47
CA ALA A 356 -1.00 -15.27 6.91
C ALA A 356 -2.42 -14.76 7.23
N ASP A 357 -2.81 -14.73 8.51
CA ASP A 357 -4.00 -13.98 8.93
C ASP A 357 -3.77 -12.47 8.91
N THR A 358 -2.61 -12.01 9.43
CA THR A 358 -2.16 -10.61 9.34
C THR A 358 -0.72 -10.53 8.83
N LEU A 359 -0.46 -9.67 7.84
CA LEU A 359 0.88 -9.34 7.35
C LEU A 359 1.20 -7.87 7.68
N PHE A 360 2.17 -7.67 8.57
CA PHE A 360 2.66 -6.35 8.98
C PHE A 360 4.02 -6.07 8.34
N SER A 361 4.23 -4.87 7.82
CA SER A 361 5.55 -4.39 7.36
C SER A 361 5.82 -2.99 7.89
N LYS A 362 7.11 -2.68 8.13
CA LYS A 362 7.53 -1.38 8.67
C LYS A 362 8.93 -1.01 8.17
N MET A 363 9.14 0.27 7.88
CA MET A 363 10.48 0.82 7.66
C MET A 363 11.11 1.25 9.00
N ILE A 364 12.37 0.92 9.20
CA ILE A 364 13.18 1.32 10.37
C ILE A 364 14.57 1.78 9.90
N LEU A 365 15.32 2.51 10.72
CA LEU A 365 16.72 2.83 10.41
C LEU A 365 17.58 1.57 10.53
N ARG A 366 18.55 1.38 9.63
CA ARG A 366 19.46 0.23 9.66
C ARG A 366 20.22 0.15 10.98
N SER A 367 20.64 1.30 11.53
CA SER A 367 21.26 1.41 12.86
C SER A 367 20.37 0.98 14.05
N THR A 368 19.05 0.91 13.87
CA THR A 368 18.10 0.40 14.89
C THR A 368 17.75 -1.07 14.71
N TYR A 369 18.30 -1.73 13.69
CA TYR A 369 18.11 -3.15 13.47
C TYR A 369 19.07 -3.98 14.32
N ILE A 370 18.55 -5.00 15.01
CA ILE A 370 19.36 -5.98 15.74
C ILE A 370 19.44 -7.26 14.90
N PRO A 371 20.52 -7.46 14.12
CA PRO A 371 20.69 -8.68 13.32
C PRO A 371 20.93 -9.89 14.22
N LYS A 372 20.36 -11.04 13.85
CA LYS A 372 20.74 -12.31 14.47
C LYS A 372 21.93 -12.86 13.69
N ASN A 373 23.12 -12.85 14.30
CA ASN A 373 24.27 -13.59 13.81
C ASN A 373 24.57 -14.74 14.78
N PHE A 374 24.35 -15.97 14.32
CA PHE A 374 24.57 -17.20 15.09
C PHE A 374 26.04 -17.68 15.06
N LYS A 375 26.92 -17.01 14.29
CA LYS A 375 28.34 -17.39 14.09
C LYS A 375 28.54 -18.85 13.67
N LEU A 376 27.61 -19.39 12.88
CA LEU A 376 27.63 -20.79 12.42
C LEU A 376 28.89 -21.03 11.57
N SER A 377 29.73 -21.97 12.01
CA SER A 377 30.98 -22.31 11.33
C SER A 377 30.82 -23.55 10.45
N ARG A 378 31.36 -23.49 9.22
CA ARG A 378 31.24 -24.56 8.21
C ARG A 378 32.05 -25.82 8.53
N ASP A 379 32.84 -25.83 9.59
CA ASP A 379 33.47 -27.02 10.19
C ASP A 379 32.59 -27.72 11.25
N GLY A 380 31.50 -27.07 11.68
CA GLY A 380 30.59 -27.53 12.74
C GLY A 380 30.81 -26.85 14.09
N GLY A 381 31.91 -26.11 14.27
CA GLY A 381 32.29 -25.52 15.55
C GLY A 381 32.51 -26.55 16.67
N GLU A 382 32.63 -26.05 17.91
CA GLU A 382 32.72 -26.89 19.10
C GLU A 382 31.47 -27.77 19.27
N LEU A 383 31.60 -28.89 19.98
CA LEU A 383 30.45 -29.71 20.39
C LEU A 383 29.66 -28.96 21.47
N ASP A 384 28.33 -29.02 21.41
CA ASP A 384 27.47 -28.60 22.52
C ASP A 384 27.68 -29.59 23.68
N VAL A 385 28.72 -29.36 24.50
CA VAL A 385 28.94 -30.09 25.74
C VAL A 385 28.13 -29.40 26.83
N GLU A 386 26.86 -29.80 26.94
CA GLU A 386 26.19 -29.68 28.23
C GLU A 386 27.01 -30.47 29.24
N VAL A 387 27.42 -29.79 30.32
CA VAL A 387 27.81 -30.45 31.55
C VAL A 387 26.51 -31.02 32.10
N ASP A 388 26.44 -32.34 32.24
CA ASP A 388 25.40 -32.97 33.03
C ASP A 388 25.55 -32.39 34.47
N GLU A 389 24.69 -31.45 34.87
CA GLU A 389 24.66 -30.97 36.25
C GLU A 389 24.20 -32.14 37.12
N ASP A 390 25.18 -32.79 37.74
CA ASP A 390 24.99 -33.93 38.62
C ASP A 390 24.32 -33.46 39.93
N TYR A 391 23.00 -33.34 39.88
CA TYR A 391 22.13 -33.24 41.05
C TYR A 391 22.15 -34.59 41.77
N GLY A 392 23.27 -34.84 42.46
CA GLY A 392 23.63 -36.14 43.02
C GLY A 392 22.49 -36.76 43.81
N ASP A 393 22.19 -38.02 43.47
CA ASP A 393 21.22 -38.83 44.20
C ASP A 393 21.86 -39.27 45.52
N ASP A 394 21.74 -38.42 46.55
CA ASP A 394 22.23 -38.64 47.91
C ASP A 394 21.48 -39.82 48.57
N ASN A 395 21.77 -41.06 48.18
CA ASN A 395 21.48 -42.26 48.96
C ASN A 395 22.47 -43.42 48.75
N ASP A 396 23.03 -43.82 49.89
CA ASP A 396 23.44 -45.18 50.25
C ASP A 396 24.56 -45.87 49.44
N SER A 397 25.80 -45.68 49.90
CA SER A 397 26.47 -46.81 50.58
C SER A 397 27.69 -46.35 51.39
N THR A 398 27.76 -46.77 52.65
CA THR A 398 28.99 -46.71 53.45
C THR A 398 29.85 -47.94 53.16
N ASP A 399 31.13 -47.74 52.83
CA ASP A 399 32.19 -48.20 53.74
C ASP A 399 33.58 -47.63 53.40
N THR A 400 34.50 -47.77 54.35
CA THR A 400 35.85 -47.19 54.33
C THR A 400 36.90 -48.13 53.71
N ASP A 401 37.92 -47.58 53.06
CA ASP A 401 39.30 -47.86 53.52
C ASP A 401 40.33 -46.76 53.14
N PHE A 402 41.50 -46.81 53.77
CA PHE A 402 42.66 -45.93 53.60
C PHE A 402 43.60 -46.37 52.47
N THR A 403 44.31 -45.42 51.84
CA THR A 403 45.79 -45.40 51.84
C THR A 403 46.38 -44.10 51.25
N ALA A 404 47.66 -43.84 51.57
CA ALA A 404 48.47 -42.72 51.07
C ALA A 404 49.00 -42.99 49.63
N GLY A 405 49.55 -42.03 48.87
CA GLY A 405 49.90 -40.63 49.12
C GLY A 405 50.89 -40.12 48.05
N LEU A 406 51.71 -39.10 48.39
CA LEU A 406 52.71 -38.44 47.52
C LEU A 406 52.08 -37.59 46.39
N ASP A 407 51.89 -36.28 46.54
CA ASP A 407 52.88 -35.18 46.64
C ASP A 407 53.69 -34.91 45.36
N SER A 408 53.35 -33.80 44.70
CA SER A 408 54.35 -32.87 44.18
C SER A 408 53.76 -31.45 44.09
N LEU A 409 54.06 -30.63 45.10
CA LEU A 409 53.98 -29.16 45.03
C LEU A 409 54.75 -28.64 43.78
N GLN A 410 54.42 -27.50 43.17
CA GLN A 410 54.75 -26.17 43.73
C GLN A 410 54.11 -24.99 42.97
N LEU A 411 53.73 -23.94 43.74
CA LEU A 411 54.09 -22.50 43.61
C LEU A 411 54.11 -21.87 42.19
N LYS A 412 53.54 -20.69 41.91
CA LYS A 412 52.85 -19.60 42.66
C LYS A 412 51.85 -18.95 41.67
N GLY A 413 50.82 -18.20 42.06
CA GLY A 413 50.58 -17.55 43.34
C GLY A 413 50.85 -16.05 43.28
N ASP A 414 49.86 -15.27 42.83
CA ASP A 414 49.64 -13.91 43.33
C ASP A 414 48.12 -13.62 43.39
N THR A 415 47.71 -12.58 44.11
CA THR A 415 46.37 -12.44 44.69
C THR A 415 45.85 -11.00 44.69
N LEU A 416 44.59 -10.85 45.11
CA LEU A 416 43.87 -9.59 45.40
C LEU A 416 43.41 -8.79 44.14
N GLY A 417 42.23 -8.19 44.14
CA GLY A 417 41.18 -8.27 45.17
C GLY A 417 39.89 -7.54 44.78
N LYS A 418 38.75 -7.97 45.35
CA LYS A 418 37.47 -7.24 45.25
C LYS A 418 37.51 -5.97 46.11
N LYS A 419 36.99 -4.85 45.59
CA LYS A 419 35.89 -4.11 46.25
C LYS A 419 35.26 -3.03 45.37
N GLU A 420 34.06 -2.59 45.77
CA GLU A 420 33.26 -1.57 45.10
C GLU A 420 33.78 -0.15 45.36
N ILE A 421 33.26 0.83 44.60
CA ILE A 421 33.00 2.20 45.10
C ILE A 421 31.92 2.89 44.24
N ASN A 422 31.26 3.88 44.84
CA ASN A 422 30.05 4.55 44.36
C ASN A 422 30.25 5.55 43.18
N ASN A 423 29.09 6.01 42.69
CA ASN A 423 28.87 7.28 41.99
C ASN A 423 29.88 8.40 42.31
N ASP A 424 30.32 9.16 41.30
CA ASP A 424 29.86 10.55 41.14
C ASP A 424 30.08 11.10 39.71
N ALA A 425 29.51 12.27 39.39
CA ALA A 425 29.47 12.85 38.05
C ALA A 425 30.52 13.96 37.79
N PRO A 426 31.13 14.03 36.59
CA PRO A 426 32.00 15.15 36.20
C PRO A 426 31.25 16.26 35.44
N GLN A 427 30.91 17.36 36.11
CA GLN A 427 30.51 18.60 35.40
C GLN A 427 31.71 19.23 34.68
N LYS A 428 31.56 19.64 33.41
CA LYS A 428 32.43 20.63 32.78
C LYS A 428 31.63 21.73 32.08
N LYS A 429 32.00 22.98 32.38
CA LYS A 429 31.32 24.20 31.96
C LYS A 429 31.64 24.53 30.51
N ILE A 430 30.63 24.94 29.73
CA ILE A 430 30.80 25.74 28.51
C ILE A 430 30.08 27.07 28.75
N LYS A 431 30.72 28.18 28.40
CA LYS A 431 30.16 29.54 28.53
C LYS A 431 29.65 30.05 27.18
N ASP A 432 28.67 30.95 27.25
CA ASP A 432 28.15 31.69 26.11
C ASP A 432 29.23 32.47 25.35
N LYS A 433 29.02 32.60 24.04
CA LYS A 433 29.29 33.84 23.30
C LYS A 433 28.48 33.88 22.00
N GLN A 434 27.53 34.81 21.94
CA GLN A 434 26.86 35.16 20.69
C GLN A 434 27.85 35.89 19.75
N ALA A 435 27.81 35.57 18.47
CA ALA A 435 28.60 36.26 17.44
C ALA A 435 27.66 37.02 16.50
N VAL A 436 27.62 38.35 16.61
CA VAL A 436 26.85 39.23 15.73
C VAL A 436 27.79 39.80 14.65
N LEU A 437 27.50 39.51 13.39
CA LEU A 437 28.15 40.17 12.26
C LEU A 437 27.50 41.55 12.03
N LYS A 438 28.34 42.60 12.06
CA LYS A 438 27.99 43.95 11.62
C LYS A 438 28.72 44.26 10.32
N GLU A 439 27.99 44.72 9.32
CA GLU A 439 28.56 45.61 8.30
C GLU A 439 28.19 47.08 8.59
N LYS A 440 28.86 47.99 7.88
CA LYS A 440 29.02 49.38 8.28
C LYS A 440 28.05 50.31 7.57
N THR A 441 27.56 51.34 8.26
CA THR A 441 27.07 52.57 7.63
C THR A 441 27.47 53.76 8.50
N LYS A 442 27.76 54.90 7.87
CA LYS A 442 28.43 56.06 8.48
C LYS A 442 27.42 57.24 8.57
N GLN A 443 27.35 57.90 9.72
CA GLN A 443 26.69 59.21 9.89
C GLN A 443 27.75 60.32 9.61
N GLU A 444 27.50 61.63 9.51
CA GLU A 444 26.55 62.59 10.15
C GLU A 444 26.51 63.88 9.24
N PRO A 445 25.96 65.08 9.60
CA PRO A 445 25.00 65.48 10.65
C PRO A 445 23.86 66.50 10.25
N LYS A 446 22.76 66.46 11.01
CA LYS A 446 21.89 67.55 11.59
C LYS A 446 21.75 68.96 10.94
N LYS A 447 20.49 69.45 10.85
CA LYS A 447 20.04 70.79 11.34
C LYS A 447 18.50 70.86 11.58
N ALA A 448 18.00 71.99 12.09
CA ALA A 448 16.85 72.09 13.02
C ALA A 448 15.43 72.38 12.46
N SER A 449 14.45 72.36 13.38
CA SER A 449 12.97 72.60 13.30
C SER A 449 12.59 74.10 13.07
N PRO A 450 11.31 74.59 13.03
CA PRO A 450 10.05 74.03 13.62
C PRO A 450 8.71 74.15 12.82
N ASN A 451 7.65 73.57 13.40
CA ASN A 451 6.19 73.82 13.32
C ASN A 451 5.51 74.36 12.04
N THR A 452 4.43 73.69 11.62
CA THR A 452 3.02 74.16 11.81
C THR A 452 2.05 73.00 11.52
N GLU A 453 0.93 72.91 12.25
CA GLU A 453 -0.09 71.88 12.05
C GLU A 453 -0.96 72.12 10.80
N LYS A 454 -1.36 71.03 10.10
CA LYS A 454 -2.69 70.92 9.50
C LYS A 454 -3.06 69.47 9.18
N THR A 455 -4.21 69.05 9.66
CA THR A 455 -4.74 67.68 9.53
C THR A 455 -5.16 67.35 8.10
N THR A 456 -4.52 66.35 7.49
CA THR A 456 -5.12 65.57 6.38
C THR A 456 -4.79 64.08 6.54
N ALA A 457 -5.81 63.26 6.73
CA ALA A 457 -5.65 61.80 6.71
C ALA A 457 -5.56 61.31 5.25
N LYS A 458 -4.53 60.54 4.91
CA LYS A 458 -4.41 59.84 3.62
C LYS A 458 -4.56 58.33 3.81
N PRO A 459 -5.28 57.61 2.93
CA PRO A 459 -5.50 56.17 3.06
C PRO A 459 -4.28 55.37 2.58
N VAL A 460 -3.78 54.44 3.41
CA VAL A 460 -2.60 53.61 3.08
C VAL A 460 -2.90 52.11 3.26
N VAL A 461 -3.96 51.62 2.60
CA VAL A 461 -4.26 50.17 2.48
C VAL A 461 -4.84 49.85 1.09
N LYS A 462 -4.07 50.03 0.01
CA LYS A 462 -4.52 49.66 -1.36
C LYS A 462 -3.50 48.96 -2.27
N ASP A 463 -2.21 49.28 -2.19
CA ASP A 463 -1.27 48.85 -3.25
C ASP A 463 -0.57 47.50 -3.00
N LEU A 464 -0.24 47.13 -1.75
CA LEU A 464 0.38 45.83 -1.44
C LEU A 464 -0.46 44.65 -1.97
N ASN A 465 -1.76 44.67 -1.72
CA ASN A 465 -2.70 43.64 -2.20
C ASN A 465 -2.80 43.57 -3.73
N ARG A 466 -2.48 44.66 -4.47
CA ARG A 466 -2.56 44.69 -5.94
C ARG A 466 -1.38 43.97 -6.59
N PHE A 467 -0.16 44.28 -6.17
CA PHE A 467 1.04 43.65 -6.70
C PHE A 467 1.07 42.14 -6.45
N GLU A 468 0.60 41.68 -5.28
CA GLU A 468 0.45 40.25 -5.01
C GLU A 468 -0.66 39.60 -5.84
N LEU A 469 -1.82 40.25 -6.03
CA LEU A 469 -2.88 39.74 -6.90
C LEU A 469 -2.40 39.56 -8.34
N GLU A 470 -1.61 40.50 -8.87
CA GLU A 470 -1.05 40.43 -10.23
C GLU A 470 0.01 39.34 -10.36
N LYS A 471 0.94 39.26 -9.42
CA LYS A 471 1.99 38.22 -9.39
C LYS A 471 1.36 36.82 -9.32
N ASN A 472 0.38 36.65 -8.44
CA ASN A 472 -0.38 35.41 -8.32
C ASN A 472 -1.26 35.14 -9.55
N SER A 473 -1.90 36.15 -10.15
CA SER A 473 -2.69 35.99 -11.40
C SER A 473 -1.83 35.50 -12.58
N LYS A 474 -0.63 36.06 -12.74
CA LYS A 474 0.35 35.61 -13.76
C LYS A 474 0.77 34.16 -13.50
N ALA A 475 1.06 33.79 -12.25
CA ALA A 475 1.39 32.41 -11.87
C ALA A 475 0.22 31.42 -12.06
N ASP A 476 -0.99 31.76 -11.59
CA ASP A 476 -2.21 30.96 -11.74
C ASP A 476 -2.55 30.74 -13.23
N SER A 477 -2.31 31.74 -14.09
CA SER A 477 -2.50 31.65 -15.54
C SER A 477 -1.50 30.69 -16.21
N ILE A 478 -0.22 30.76 -15.83
CA ILE A 478 0.83 29.82 -16.31
C ILE A 478 0.52 28.39 -15.84
N LEU A 479 0.16 28.22 -14.57
CA LEU A 479 -0.26 26.91 -14.01
C LEU A 479 -1.47 26.34 -14.77
N ARG A 480 -2.47 27.16 -15.10
CA ARG A 480 -3.65 26.75 -15.87
C ARG A 480 -3.33 26.41 -17.33
N LYS A 481 -2.37 27.10 -17.96
CA LYS A 481 -1.89 26.73 -19.30
C LYS A 481 -1.23 25.34 -19.26
N ASN A 482 -0.29 25.14 -18.34
CA ASN A 482 0.50 23.91 -18.22
C ASN A 482 -0.23 22.75 -17.51
N ALA A 483 -1.43 22.98 -16.97
CA ALA A 483 -2.24 21.95 -16.32
C ALA A 483 -2.66 20.86 -17.31
N VAL A 484 -2.20 19.63 -17.05
CA VAL A 484 -2.68 18.41 -17.72
C VAL A 484 -3.74 17.77 -16.84
N VAL A 485 -5.01 17.93 -17.21
CA VAL A 485 -6.12 17.17 -16.62
C VAL A 485 -5.98 15.71 -17.07
N PRO A 486 -6.06 14.72 -16.15
CA PRO A 486 -5.94 13.32 -16.54
C PRO A 486 -7.19 12.84 -17.29
N LYS A 487 -7.04 11.77 -18.06
CA LYS A 487 -8.16 11.06 -18.71
C LYS A 487 -8.56 9.84 -17.86
N ALA A 488 -9.72 9.26 -18.16
CA ALA A 488 -10.12 7.97 -17.63
C ALA A 488 -9.11 6.87 -18.02
N ASP A 489 -9.10 5.77 -17.26
CA ASP A 489 -8.31 4.54 -17.51
C ASP A 489 -6.78 4.71 -17.52
N TYR A 490 -6.28 5.88 -17.13
CA TYR A 490 -4.85 6.21 -17.13
C TYR A 490 -4.08 5.50 -15.98
N SER A 491 -4.73 5.28 -14.84
CA SER A 491 -4.11 4.67 -13.65
C SER A 491 -3.70 3.21 -13.86
N ASP A 492 -4.53 2.40 -14.51
CA ASP A 492 -4.21 0.99 -14.80
C ASP A 492 -3.04 0.85 -15.77
N GLN A 493 -2.92 1.76 -16.75
CA GLN A 493 -1.80 1.79 -17.68
C GLN A 493 -0.47 2.16 -16.98
N ILE A 494 -0.48 3.18 -16.11
CA ILE A 494 0.70 3.53 -15.29
C ILE A 494 1.09 2.34 -14.41
N PHE A 495 0.15 1.80 -13.63
CA PHE A 495 0.41 0.74 -12.67
C PHE A 495 0.97 -0.51 -13.36
N ASN A 496 0.37 -0.94 -14.47
CA ASN A 496 0.84 -2.11 -15.22
C ASN A 496 2.19 -1.86 -15.92
N LYS A 497 2.50 -0.63 -16.35
CA LYS A 497 3.82 -0.27 -16.90
C LYS A 497 4.90 -0.26 -15.80
N ALA A 498 4.62 0.33 -14.64
CA ALA A 498 5.53 0.37 -13.50
C ALA A 498 5.78 -1.03 -12.93
N LEU A 499 4.74 -1.86 -12.80
CA LEU A 499 4.83 -3.26 -12.38
C LEU A 499 5.69 -4.11 -13.33
N LYS A 500 5.62 -3.86 -14.65
CA LYS A 500 6.50 -4.50 -15.63
C LYS A 500 7.94 -4.02 -15.53
N ALA A 501 8.18 -2.71 -15.33
CA ALA A 501 9.53 -2.16 -15.17
C ALA A 501 10.23 -2.69 -13.89
N ALA A 502 9.51 -2.72 -12.77
CA ALA A 502 10.03 -3.18 -11.47
C ALA A 502 10.47 -4.65 -11.47
N LYS A 503 9.83 -5.49 -12.29
CA LYS A 503 10.21 -6.89 -12.50
C LYS A 503 11.48 -7.05 -13.34
N ASN A 504 11.77 -6.10 -14.24
CA ASN A 504 12.85 -6.20 -15.23
C ASN A 504 14.17 -5.52 -14.82
N ASN A 505 14.16 -4.57 -13.87
CA ASN A 505 15.40 -3.91 -13.44
C ASN A 505 16.22 -4.83 -12.53
N HIS A 506 17.50 -5.05 -12.83
CA HIS A 506 18.35 -6.06 -12.16
C HIS A 506 19.61 -5.51 -11.47
N GLU A 507 19.72 -4.20 -11.31
CA GLU A 507 20.86 -3.57 -10.63
C GLU A 507 20.69 -3.60 -9.11
N LYS A 508 21.79 -3.93 -8.43
CA LYS A 508 21.91 -4.00 -6.96
C LYS A 508 22.55 -2.70 -6.48
N PRO A 509 21.89 -1.88 -5.64
CA PRO A 509 22.55 -0.74 -5.01
C PRO A 509 23.81 -1.16 -4.24
N ALA A 510 24.79 -0.26 -4.14
CA ALA A 510 25.93 -0.43 -3.25
C ALA A 510 25.46 -0.64 -1.80
N ALA A 511 26.30 -1.24 -0.95
CA ALA A 511 25.97 -1.50 0.45
C ALA A 511 25.51 -0.20 1.14
N PRO A 512 24.24 -0.10 1.58
CA PRO A 512 23.66 1.17 1.97
C PRO A 512 24.20 1.64 3.33
N PRO A 513 24.40 2.96 3.54
CA PRO A 513 24.91 3.50 4.79
C PRO A 513 23.95 3.22 5.97
N ASP A 514 24.43 3.32 7.21
CA ASP A 514 23.60 3.01 8.40
C ASP A 514 22.45 4.01 8.64
N THR A 515 22.51 5.17 7.97
CA THR A 515 21.41 6.14 7.87
C THR A 515 20.29 5.70 6.92
N ALA A 516 20.49 4.66 6.12
CA ALA A 516 19.47 4.11 5.24
C ALA A 516 18.36 3.42 6.04
N LYS A 517 17.17 3.41 5.47
CA LYS A 517 16.04 2.62 5.99
C LYS A 517 16.14 1.18 5.50
N THR A 518 15.73 0.25 6.34
CA THR A 518 15.52 -1.16 6.01
C THR A 518 14.09 -1.56 6.37
N ARG A 519 13.57 -2.58 5.70
CA ARG A 519 12.22 -3.09 5.91
C ARG A 519 12.25 -4.34 6.79
N ILE A 520 11.33 -4.38 7.75
CA ILE A 520 10.95 -5.61 8.43
C ILE A 520 9.56 -6.05 7.97
N VAL A 521 9.33 -7.36 7.99
CA VAL A 521 8.05 -8.01 7.75
C VAL A 521 7.76 -8.96 8.91
N LYS A 522 6.53 -8.96 9.38
CA LYS A 522 6.01 -9.91 10.37
C LYS A 522 4.71 -10.50 9.83
N ALA A 523 4.61 -11.82 9.88
CA ALA A 523 3.44 -12.57 9.48
C ALA A 523 2.91 -13.29 10.72
N TYR A 524 1.64 -13.06 11.04
CA TYR A 524 0.99 -13.53 12.28
C TYR A 524 -0.15 -14.48 11.96
N HIS A 525 -0.08 -15.65 12.59
CA HIS A 525 -1.01 -16.79 12.54
C HIS A 525 -1.22 -17.41 11.15
N ASN A 526 -1.25 -18.75 11.14
CA ASN A 526 -1.50 -19.58 9.97
C ASN A 526 -0.63 -19.21 8.76
N VAL A 527 0.66 -18.93 8.98
CA VAL A 527 1.57 -18.53 7.91
C VAL A 527 1.80 -19.70 6.96
N ARG A 528 1.63 -19.45 5.65
CA ARG A 528 1.95 -20.40 4.58
C ARG A 528 2.87 -19.74 3.56
N MET A 529 3.90 -20.46 3.13
CA MET A 529 4.91 -19.99 2.18
C MET A 529 5.08 -20.97 1.01
N PHE A 530 5.28 -20.43 -0.20
CA PHE A 530 5.52 -21.21 -1.42
C PHE A 530 6.60 -20.55 -2.28
N LYS A 531 7.52 -21.36 -2.77
CA LYS A 531 8.53 -21.12 -3.81
C LYS A 531 8.62 -22.42 -4.65
N SER A 532 9.22 -22.40 -5.84
CA SER A 532 9.22 -23.58 -6.73
C SER A 532 9.95 -24.83 -6.20
N ASP A 533 10.93 -24.65 -5.31
CA ASP A 533 11.77 -25.68 -4.68
C ASP A 533 11.51 -25.88 -3.18
N PHE A 534 10.85 -24.90 -2.54
CA PHE A 534 10.71 -24.77 -1.08
C PHE A 534 9.28 -24.38 -0.71
N GLN A 535 8.68 -25.05 0.27
CA GLN A 535 7.38 -24.68 0.84
C GLN A 535 7.44 -24.75 2.37
N ALA A 536 6.65 -23.94 3.08
CA ALA A 536 6.62 -23.95 4.54
C ALA A 536 5.27 -23.56 5.14
N VAL A 537 5.03 -24.00 6.37
CA VAL A 537 3.97 -23.50 7.26
C VAL A 537 4.54 -23.20 8.65
N ALA A 538 3.94 -22.25 9.36
CA ALA A 538 4.28 -21.90 10.74
C ALA A 538 3.09 -21.20 11.41
N ASP A 539 3.10 -21.03 12.74
CA ASP A 539 2.22 -20.04 13.36
C ASP A 539 2.60 -18.63 12.91
N SER A 540 3.87 -18.25 13.09
CA SER A 540 4.32 -16.87 12.86
C SER A 540 5.69 -16.83 12.19
N VAL A 541 5.93 -15.82 11.35
CA VAL A 541 7.20 -15.62 10.64
C VAL A 541 7.67 -14.17 10.75
N TYR A 542 8.96 -13.99 11.02
CA TYR A 542 9.65 -12.72 10.97
C TYR A 542 10.66 -12.73 9.81
N TYR A 543 10.71 -11.66 9.03
CA TYR A 543 11.74 -11.47 8.00
C TYR A 543 12.37 -10.07 8.13
N GLY A 544 13.69 -10.04 8.23
CA GLY A 544 14.48 -8.81 8.22
C GLY A 544 15.25 -8.66 6.93
N MET A 545 15.09 -7.54 6.21
CA MET A 545 15.87 -7.33 4.99
C MET A 545 17.33 -6.94 5.25
N ALA A 546 17.66 -6.44 6.44
CA ALA A 546 19.02 -6.03 6.82
C ALA A 546 19.97 -7.20 7.13
N ASP A 547 19.48 -8.32 7.67
CA ASP A 547 20.23 -9.58 7.75
C ASP A 547 19.80 -10.60 6.68
N SER A 548 18.70 -10.38 5.95
CA SER A 548 18.14 -11.31 4.95
C SER A 548 17.76 -12.68 5.55
N MET A 549 17.37 -12.70 6.83
CA MET A 549 16.98 -13.91 7.55
C MET A 549 15.46 -14.03 7.68
N PHE A 550 14.90 -15.17 7.26
CA PHE A 550 13.58 -15.60 7.72
C PHE A 550 13.71 -16.35 9.03
N ARG A 551 12.78 -16.12 9.95
CA ARG A 551 12.69 -16.75 11.26
C ARG A 551 11.25 -17.27 11.38
N LEU A 552 11.07 -18.57 11.42
CA LEU A 552 9.78 -19.25 11.47
C LEU A 552 9.59 -19.82 12.87
N MET A 553 8.46 -19.52 13.53
CA MET A 553 8.22 -19.85 14.93
C MET A 553 6.86 -20.53 15.13
N GLY A 554 6.73 -21.29 16.22
CA GLY A 554 5.51 -21.99 16.59
C GLY A 554 5.33 -23.26 15.78
N LYS A 555 6.23 -24.23 16.02
CA LYS A 555 6.29 -25.54 15.35
C LYS A 555 6.27 -25.45 13.82
N PRO A 556 7.17 -24.65 13.19
CA PRO A 556 7.28 -24.58 11.74
C PRO A 556 7.57 -25.95 11.10
N MET A 557 7.01 -26.14 9.91
CA MET A 557 7.26 -27.30 9.07
C MET A 557 7.60 -26.83 7.65
N ILE A 558 8.64 -27.42 7.07
CA ILE A 558 9.20 -27.07 5.77
C ILE A 558 9.23 -28.32 4.91
N TRP A 559 8.97 -28.18 3.61
CA TRP A 559 9.21 -29.22 2.62
C TRP A 559 10.14 -28.66 1.55
N ALA A 560 11.25 -29.35 1.32
CA ALA A 560 12.22 -29.06 0.27
C ALA A 560 12.57 -30.38 -0.42
N GLU A 561 12.56 -30.39 -1.76
CA GLU A 561 12.69 -31.62 -2.55
C GLU A 561 11.70 -32.71 -2.08
N LYS A 562 12.22 -33.83 -1.55
CA LYS A 562 11.48 -34.97 -0.96
C LYS A 562 11.49 -34.97 0.58
N SER A 563 12.22 -34.07 1.23
CA SER A 563 12.37 -34.03 2.69
C SER A 563 11.36 -33.09 3.34
N GLN A 564 10.78 -33.54 4.46
CA GLN A 564 10.08 -32.69 5.42
C GLN A 564 11.03 -32.36 6.58
N ILE A 565 11.01 -31.12 7.06
CA ILE A 565 11.84 -30.62 8.16
C ILE A 565 10.93 -29.93 9.17
N SER A 566 11.15 -30.14 10.45
CA SER A 566 10.40 -29.52 11.55
C SER A 566 11.27 -29.26 12.76
N GLY A 567 10.81 -28.34 13.61
CA GLY A 567 11.39 -28.02 14.93
C GLY A 567 10.56 -26.93 15.60
N ASP A 568 10.96 -26.45 16.78
CA ASP A 568 10.23 -25.40 17.50
C ASP A 568 10.44 -24.01 16.88
N THR A 569 11.62 -23.76 16.30
CA THR A 569 11.96 -22.56 15.51
C THR A 569 12.97 -22.89 14.42
N ILE A 570 12.81 -22.29 13.23
CA ILE A 570 13.73 -22.45 12.10
C ILE A 570 14.19 -21.08 11.60
N PHE A 571 15.50 -20.91 11.45
CA PHE A 571 16.13 -19.74 10.85
C PHE A 571 16.67 -20.11 9.46
N LEU A 572 16.35 -19.30 8.45
CA LEU A 572 16.79 -19.48 7.06
C LEU A 572 17.54 -18.22 6.62
N GLN A 573 18.85 -18.34 6.40
CA GLN A 573 19.73 -17.24 6.05
C GLN A 573 19.97 -17.20 4.54
N PHE A 574 19.57 -16.09 3.90
CA PHE A 574 19.81 -15.89 2.47
C PHE A 574 21.00 -14.97 2.23
N VAL A 575 21.86 -15.34 1.28
CA VAL A 575 23.02 -14.56 0.82
C VAL A 575 22.96 -14.45 -0.71
N ASN A 576 23.05 -13.23 -1.24
CA ASN A 576 22.92 -12.95 -2.68
C ASN A 576 21.71 -13.64 -3.36
N GLN A 577 20.56 -13.67 -2.68
CA GLN A 577 19.30 -14.30 -3.12
C GLN A 577 19.26 -15.85 -3.13
N LYS A 578 20.31 -16.53 -2.66
CA LYS A 578 20.32 -17.98 -2.45
C LYS A 578 20.28 -18.31 -0.96
N LEU A 579 19.79 -19.50 -0.60
CA LEU A 579 19.95 -20.03 0.77
C LEU A 579 21.45 -20.36 0.99
N ASP A 580 22.01 -19.90 2.12
CA ASP A 580 23.41 -20.19 2.51
C ASP A 580 23.47 -21.08 3.74
N ASN A 581 22.64 -20.84 4.74
CA ASN A 581 22.52 -21.71 5.92
C ASN A 581 21.10 -21.78 6.48
N THR A 582 20.83 -22.90 7.15
CA THR A 582 19.63 -23.16 7.95
C THR A 582 20.04 -23.54 9.37
N LEU A 583 19.25 -23.12 10.36
CA LEU A 583 19.39 -23.51 11.75
C LEU A 583 18.01 -23.86 12.30
N ILE A 584 17.80 -25.14 12.61
CA ILE A 584 16.59 -25.67 13.25
C ILE A 584 16.90 -25.87 14.73
N VAL A 585 16.07 -25.32 15.62
CA VAL A 585 16.30 -25.30 17.08
C VAL A 585 15.07 -25.81 17.80
N GLY A 586 15.30 -26.74 18.73
CA GLY A 586 14.25 -27.40 19.51
C GLY A 586 13.54 -28.48 18.69
N ASN A 587 13.53 -29.72 19.19
CA ASN A 587 12.88 -30.87 18.56
C ASN A 587 13.18 -30.99 17.05
N ALA A 588 14.45 -30.78 16.68
CA ALA A 588 14.87 -30.67 15.29
C ALA A 588 14.80 -32.04 14.61
N PHE A 589 13.95 -32.17 13.59
CA PHE A 589 13.61 -33.45 12.98
C PHE A 589 13.49 -33.30 11.45
N MET A 590 14.16 -34.17 10.70
CA MET A 590 14.04 -34.30 9.25
C MET A 590 13.50 -35.70 8.90
N VAL A 591 12.59 -35.78 7.94
CA VAL A 591 11.98 -37.02 7.43
C VAL A 591 12.06 -37.05 5.91
N ASN A 592 12.42 -38.18 5.32
CA ASN A 592 12.40 -38.41 3.88
C ASN A 592 11.80 -39.80 3.57
N ALA A 593 10.81 -39.87 2.69
CA ALA A 593 10.12 -41.12 2.34
C ALA A 593 10.89 -41.90 1.27
N THR A 594 11.06 -43.21 1.47
CA THR A 594 11.69 -44.12 0.51
C THR A 594 10.80 -44.43 -0.70
N LEU A 595 11.34 -45.11 -1.71
CA LEU A 595 10.64 -45.41 -2.97
C LEU A 595 9.36 -46.27 -2.79
N ASP A 596 9.25 -47.01 -1.69
CA ASP A 596 8.08 -47.81 -1.31
C ASP A 596 6.94 -46.99 -0.68
N SER A 597 7.15 -45.69 -0.41
CA SER A 597 6.22 -44.75 0.26
C SER A 597 5.78 -45.09 1.70
N ALA A 598 6.22 -46.24 2.23
CA ALA A 598 5.80 -46.76 3.53
C ALA A 598 6.92 -46.72 4.59
N LYS A 599 8.19 -46.65 4.17
CA LYS A 599 9.34 -46.48 5.07
C LYS A 599 9.90 -45.05 4.99
N TYR A 600 10.62 -44.67 6.03
CA TYR A 600 10.98 -43.27 6.30
C TYR A 600 12.38 -43.15 6.88
N ASN A 601 13.30 -42.56 6.13
CA ASN A 601 14.59 -42.12 6.66
C ASN A 601 14.33 -40.91 7.58
N GLN A 602 14.89 -40.93 8.79
CA GLN A 602 14.59 -39.99 9.86
C GLN A 602 15.86 -39.55 10.56
N LEU A 603 16.01 -38.24 10.79
CA LEU A 603 17.20 -37.66 11.41
C LEU A 603 16.77 -36.60 12.44
N LYS A 604 17.20 -36.78 13.69
CA LYS A 604 16.69 -36.06 14.85
C LYS A 604 17.84 -35.55 15.73
N GLY A 605 17.67 -34.38 16.34
CA GLY A 605 18.53 -33.87 17.41
C GLY A 605 17.88 -32.70 18.17
N ARG A 606 18.58 -32.11 19.13
CA ARG A 606 18.16 -30.83 19.75
C ARG A 606 18.32 -29.64 18.80
N LYS A 607 19.32 -29.70 17.93
CA LYS A 607 19.68 -28.65 16.96
C LYS A 607 20.14 -29.30 15.64
N ILE A 608 19.73 -28.74 14.50
CA ILE A 608 20.27 -29.12 13.18
C ILE A 608 20.76 -27.87 12.47
N THR A 609 22.03 -27.87 12.05
CA THR A 609 22.67 -26.80 11.29
C THR A 609 23.01 -27.30 9.89
N GLY A 610 22.48 -26.67 8.85
CA GLY A 610 22.76 -27.03 7.45
C GLY A 610 23.41 -25.88 6.69
N PHE A 611 24.41 -26.19 5.87
CA PHE A 611 25.13 -25.24 5.01
C PHE A 611 24.96 -25.63 3.55
N PHE A 612 24.76 -24.64 2.69
CA PHE A 612 24.44 -24.81 1.29
C PHE A 612 25.54 -24.21 0.40
N ASP A 613 25.76 -24.79 -0.77
CA ASP A 613 26.44 -24.14 -1.89
C ASP A 613 25.55 -24.25 -3.15
N LYS A 614 25.52 -23.20 -3.96
CA LYS A 614 24.71 -23.11 -5.19
C LYS A 614 23.21 -23.47 -5.04
N ASN A 615 22.64 -23.42 -3.83
CA ASN A 615 21.27 -23.85 -3.46
C ASN A 615 21.09 -25.39 -3.30
N SER A 616 22.19 -26.15 -3.26
CA SER A 616 22.26 -27.56 -2.82
C SER A 616 22.79 -27.65 -1.39
N LEU A 617 22.39 -28.66 -0.62
CA LEU A 617 22.99 -28.94 0.69
C LEU A 617 24.44 -29.42 0.49
N GLU A 618 25.40 -28.78 1.17
CA GLU A 618 26.81 -29.16 1.17
C GLU A 618 27.18 -29.89 2.46
N ARG A 619 26.72 -29.39 3.61
CA ARG A 619 27.07 -29.95 4.94
C ARG A 619 25.88 -29.88 5.87
N MET A 620 25.77 -30.84 6.78
CA MET A 620 24.81 -30.81 7.87
C MET A 620 25.42 -31.36 9.16
N PHE A 621 25.11 -30.69 10.26
CA PHE A 621 25.48 -31.09 11.62
C PHE A 621 24.19 -31.24 12.43
N VAL A 622 24.06 -32.37 13.11
CA VAL A 622 22.96 -32.68 14.03
C VAL A 622 23.57 -32.77 15.43
N ASP A 623 23.04 -32.01 16.37
CA ASP A 623 23.63 -31.75 17.67
C ASP A 623 22.66 -32.09 18.81
N GLY A 624 23.21 -32.68 19.88
CA GLY A 624 22.51 -32.96 21.13
C GLY A 624 21.55 -34.14 21.00
N ASN A 625 22.00 -35.32 21.41
CA ASN A 625 21.31 -36.60 21.25
C ASN A 625 20.86 -36.79 19.79
N ALA A 626 21.84 -36.83 18.90
CA ALA A 626 21.64 -37.01 17.47
C ALA A 626 21.27 -38.47 17.19
N GLU A 627 20.03 -38.71 16.75
CA GLU A 627 19.50 -40.04 16.41
C GLU A 627 19.14 -40.09 14.92
N ASN A 628 19.46 -41.19 14.26
CA ASN A 628 19.27 -41.38 12.82
C ASN A 628 18.72 -42.78 12.52
N ILE A 629 17.75 -42.87 11.63
CA ILE A 629 17.23 -44.12 11.04
C ILE A 629 17.35 -44.00 9.53
N ILE A 630 18.05 -44.94 8.90
CA ILE A 630 18.17 -45.07 7.45
C ILE A 630 17.83 -46.50 7.02
N TYR A 631 16.97 -46.63 6.02
CA TYR A 631 16.66 -47.89 5.36
C TYR A 631 17.67 -48.15 4.23
N VAL A 632 18.33 -49.31 4.27
CA VAL A 632 19.19 -49.80 3.20
C VAL A 632 18.29 -50.45 2.14
N VAL A 633 18.34 -49.93 0.92
CA VAL A 633 17.53 -50.39 -0.21
C VAL A 633 18.43 -51.09 -1.23
N ASN A 634 18.04 -52.28 -1.68
CA ASN A 634 18.72 -52.98 -2.76
C ASN A 634 18.42 -52.28 -4.10
N GLU A 635 19.46 -51.83 -4.83
CA GLU A 635 19.30 -51.03 -6.05
C GLU A 635 18.64 -51.79 -7.22
N GLU A 636 18.77 -53.13 -7.27
CA GLU A 636 18.19 -53.96 -8.34
C GLU A 636 16.68 -54.20 -8.11
N THR A 637 16.26 -54.42 -6.86
CA THR A 637 14.88 -54.77 -6.52
C THR A 637 14.05 -53.60 -6.01
N ASN A 638 14.70 -52.51 -5.59
CA ASN A 638 14.10 -51.37 -4.88
C ASN A 638 13.38 -51.74 -3.56
N VAL A 639 13.73 -52.88 -2.97
CA VAL A 639 13.20 -53.34 -1.67
C VAL A 639 14.18 -52.98 -0.54
N ALA A 640 13.65 -52.47 0.57
CA ALA A 640 14.43 -52.27 1.80
C ALA A 640 14.78 -53.62 2.45
N THR A 641 16.07 -53.85 2.73
CA THR A 641 16.57 -55.10 3.32
C THR A 641 16.87 -54.98 4.81
N GLU A 642 17.39 -53.82 5.22
CA GLU A 642 17.88 -53.55 6.57
C GLU A 642 17.54 -52.12 7.02
N LEU A 643 17.40 -51.92 8.32
CA LEU A 643 17.31 -50.61 8.97
C LEU A 643 18.58 -50.39 9.80
N PHE A 644 19.30 -49.30 9.53
CA PHE A 644 20.39 -48.82 10.37
C PHE A 644 19.87 -47.73 11.30
N HIS A 645 20.03 -47.93 12.62
CA HIS A 645 19.72 -46.97 13.66
C HIS A 645 21.03 -46.55 14.34
N ASP A 646 21.38 -45.27 14.27
CA ASP A 646 22.57 -44.69 14.88
C ASP A 646 22.20 -43.60 15.90
N ARG A 647 22.97 -43.53 16.98
CA ARG A 647 22.80 -42.56 18.08
C ARG A 647 24.17 -42.04 18.50
N SER A 648 24.34 -40.72 18.59
CA SER A 648 25.59 -40.10 19.05
C SER A 648 25.39 -38.68 19.60
N SER A 649 26.46 -38.05 20.09
CA SER A 649 26.40 -36.66 20.56
C SER A 649 26.25 -35.66 19.40
N ARG A 650 26.91 -35.95 18.27
CA ARG A 650 26.80 -35.19 17.02
C ARG A 650 26.90 -36.13 15.81
N ILE A 651 26.03 -35.95 14.82
CA ILE A 651 26.18 -36.53 13.48
C ILE A 651 26.63 -35.44 12.50
N LYS A 652 27.71 -35.69 11.76
CA LYS A 652 28.20 -34.88 10.64
C LYS A 652 27.86 -35.58 9.32
N ILE A 653 27.29 -34.83 8.39
CA ILE A 653 26.99 -35.25 7.01
C ILE A 653 27.66 -34.28 6.04
N TYR A 654 28.38 -34.80 5.05
CA TYR A 654 28.94 -34.04 3.93
C TYR A 654 28.41 -34.59 2.60
N MET A 655 27.93 -33.68 1.76
CA MET A 655 27.29 -33.94 0.48
C MET A 655 28.14 -33.34 -0.65
N GLU A 656 28.31 -34.08 -1.74
CA GLU A 656 29.02 -33.61 -2.93
C GLU A 656 28.22 -34.01 -4.18
N ASN A 657 27.93 -33.05 -5.07
CA ASN A 657 27.10 -33.24 -6.27
C ASN A 657 25.74 -33.91 -5.94
N ASN A 658 25.08 -33.45 -4.88
CA ASN A 658 23.83 -34.00 -4.31
C ASN A 658 23.89 -35.48 -3.86
N LYS A 659 25.08 -36.07 -3.71
CA LYS A 659 25.27 -37.42 -3.16
C LYS A 659 25.96 -37.38 -1.80
N LEU A 660 25.65 -38.35 -0.94
CA LEU A 660 26.34 -38.54 0.34
C LEU A 660 27.79 -38.94 0.07
N LYS A 661 28.74 -38.21 0.66
CA LYS A 661 30.19 -38.47 0.56
C LYS A 661 30.83 -38.79 1.91
N GLU A 662 30.31 -38.21 2.99
CA GLU A 662 30.80 -38.45 4.34
C GLU A 662 29.62 -38.52 5.32
N TYR A 663 29.60 -39.53 6.17
CA TYR A 663 28.71 -39.66 7.32
C TYR A 663 29.58 -40.05 8.53
N VAL A 664 29.58 -39.24 9.59
CA VAL A 664 30.40 -39.47 10.79
C VAL A 664 29.61 -39.18 12.06
N SER A 665 29.46 -40.19 12.90
CA SER A 665 28.87 -40.13 14.23
C SER A 665 29.98 -39.84 15.26
N ILE A 666 29.75 -38.89 16.17
CA ILE A 666 30.79 -38.33 17.05
C ILE A 666 30.34 -38.39 18.51
N ARG A 667 31.17 -39.04 19.35
CA ARG A 667 31.08 -39.18 20.82
C ARG A 667 29.81 -39.93 21.32
N LYS A 668 29.99 -40.90 22.22
CA LYS A 668 28.92 -41.78 22.74
C LYS A 668 28.11 -42.44 21.57
N VAL A 669 28.81 -43.09 20.63
CA VAL A 669 28.20 -43.69 19.43
C VAL A 669 27.60 -45.07 19.74
N ASP A 670 26.34 -45.28 19.41
CA ASP A 670 25.59 -46.53 19.51
C ASP A 670 24.85 -46.80 18.19
N GLY A 671 25.43 -47.67 17.35
CA GLY A 671 24.92 -48.01 16.02
C GLY A 671 24.44 -49.46 15.95
N LYS A 672 23.23 -49.68 15.43
CA LYS A 672 22.56 -50.99 15.37
C LYS A 672 21.92 -51.23 14.00
N VAL A 673 22.12 -52.42 13.44
CA VAL A 673 21.47 -52.88 12.20
C VAL A 673 20.35 -53.86 12.56
N TYR A 674 19.17 -53.68 11.96
CA TYR A 674 18.02 -54.57 12.12
C TYR A 674 17.58 -55.08 10.74
N PRO A 675 17.60 -56.40 10.47
CA PRO A 675 16.95 -56.96 9.28
C PRO A 675 15.45 -56.66 9.28
N ILE A 676 14.88 -56.28 8.15
CA ILE A 676 13.46 -55.86 8.06
C ILE A 676 12.50 -56.97 8.54
N ALA A 677 12.85 -58.25 8.36
CA ALA A 677 12.08 -59.39 8.85
C ALA A 677 12.02 -59.53 10.40
N GLN A 678 12.82 -58.75 11.15
CA GLN A 678 12.87 -58.74 12.62
C GLN A 678 12.45 -57.39 13.22
N LEU A 679 11.96 -56.46 12.38
CA LEU A 679 11.71 -55.09 12.76
C LEU A 679 10.30 -54.91 13.35
N THR A 680 10.22 -54.44 14.60
CA THR A 680 8.95 -54.09 15.25
C THR A 680 8.58 -52.65 14.91
N GLN A 681 7.27 -52.36 14.82
CA GLN A 681 6.76 -51.04 14.40
C GLN A 681 7.28 -49.88 15.28
N GLU A 682 7.50 -50.13 16.58
CA GLU A 682 8.10 -49.20 17.53
C GLU A 682 9.54 -48.78 17.19
N LYS A 683 10.29 -49.64 16.48
CA LYS A 683 11.68 -49.39 16.05
C LYS A 683 11.75 -48.69 14.69
N GLU A 684 10.64 -48.58 13.97
CA GLU A 684 10.59 -47.92 12.66
C GLU A 684 10.55 -46.39 12.75
N PHE A 685 10.20 -45.84 13.92
CA PHE A 685 9.95 -44.40 14.11
C PHE A 685 10.67 -43.85 15.34
N LEU A 686 11.41 -42.75 15.18
CA LEU A 686 12.04 -42.05 16.31
C LEU A 686 10.98 -41.28 17.12
N PRO A 687 11.08 -41.19 18.47
CA PRO A 687 10.14 -40.43 19.27
C PRO A 687 10.08 -38.96 18.84
N GLY A 688 8.87 -38.50 18.48
CA GLY A 688 8.64 -37.18 17.87
C GLY A 688 8.44 -37.20 16.34
N PHE A 689 8.43 -38.37 15.70
CA PHE A 689 8.12 -38.51 14.27
C PHE A 689 6.75 -37.89 13.92
N ILE A 690 6.76 -37.03 12.90
CA ILE A 690 5.56 -36.44 12.29
C ILE A 690 5.77 -36.45 10.78
N TRP A 691 4.79 -36.91 10.02
CA TRP A 691 4.77 -36.85 8.55
C TRP A 691 3.43 -36.28 8.08
N ARG A 692 3.46 -35.18 7.32
CA ARG A 692 2.28 -34.44 6.87
C ARG A 692 2.42 -33.84 5.46
N PRO A 693 2.63 -34.67 4.41
CA PRO A 693 2.69 -34.18 3.02
C PRO A 693 1.39 -33.51 2.53
N GLU A 694 0.28 -33.65 3.27
CA GLU A 694 -0.99 -32.98 3.03
C GLU A 694 -1.06 -31.52 3.52
N ASP A 695 -0.30 -31.16 4.56
CA ASP A 695 -0.18 -29.76 5.02
C ASP A 695 0.71 -28.90 4.09
N ARG A 696 1.52 -29.54 3.22
CA ARG A 696 2.42 -28.92 2.24
C ARG A 696 1.64 -28.05 1.23
N PRO A 697 1.86 -26.73 1.16
CA PRO A 697 1.23 -25.87 0.16
C PRO A 697 1.56 -26.32 -1.27
N LYS A 698 0.53 -26.61 -2.09
CA LYS A 698 0.71 -27.26 -3.41
C LYS A 698 0.79 -26.27 -4.56
N SER A 699 0.23 -25.08 -4.42
CA SER A 699 0.38 -23.98 -5.38
C SER A 699 0.17 -22.61 -4.71
N LYS A 700 0.32 -21.54 -5.49
CA LYS A 700 0.00 -20.17 -5.09
C LYS A 700 -1.50 -19.97 -4.78
N GLU A 701 -2.38 -20.70 -5.46
CA GLU A 701 -3.83 -20.63 -5.32
C GLU A 701 -4.28 -21.34 -4.03
N ASP A 702 -3.57 -22.41 -3.66
CA ASP A 702 -3.72 -23.13 -2.39
C ASP A 702 -3.39 -22.24 -1.18
N LEU A 703 -2.37 -21.37 -1.27
CA LEU A 703 -2.07 -20.36 -0.23
C LEU A 703 -3.23 -19.38 0.06
N LEU A 704 -4.12 -19.17 -0.91
CA LEU A 704 -5.23 -18.20 -0.83
C LEU A 704 -6.55 -18.87 -0.42
N ASN A 705 -6.72 -20.16 -0.73
CA ASN A 705 -7.90 -20.95 -0.38
C ASN A 705 -7.80 -21.47 1.06
N ARG A 706 -7.97 -20.57 2.05
CA ARG A 706 -7.92 -20.85 3.50
C ARG A 706 -9.03 -21.79 4.05
N LYS A 707 -9.38 -22.87 3.35
CA LYS A 707 -10.29 -23.90 3.87
C LYS A 707 -9.56 -24.79 4.86
N ARG A 708 -9.49 -24.34 6.12
CA ARG A 708 -9.16 -25.19 7.27
C ARG A 708 -10.23 -26.28 7.38
N SER A 709 -9.96 -27.46 6.82
CA SER A 709 -10.53 -28.69 7.38
C SER A 709 -10.10 -28.73 8.84
N VAL A 710 -11.07 -28.82 9.76
CA VAL A 710 -10.77 -29.14 11.15
C VAL A 710 -10.18 -30.53 11.13
N ALA A 711 -8.92 -30.66 11.55
CA ALA A 711 -8.30 -31.96 11.69
C ALA A 711 -9.11 -32.77 12.70
N LYS A 712 -9.42 -34.02 12.36
CA LYS A 712 -9.67 -35.01 13.41
C LYS A 712 -8.35 -35.27 14.09
N ASP A 713 -8.29 -35.08 15.40
CA ASP A 713 -7.19 -35.60 16.21
C ASP A 713 -7.34 -37.11 16.31
N GLU A 714 -6.71 -37.84 15.39
CA GLU A 714 -6.43 -39.28 15.49
C GLU A 714 -5.43 -39.68 14.39
N ILE A 715 -4.21 -40.07 14.77
CA ILE A 715 -3.25 -40.68 13.83
C ILE A 715 -3.65 -42.15 13.68
N LYS A 716 -4.36 -42.48 12.60
CA LYS A 716 -4.41 -43.87 12.13
C LYS A 716 -3.12 -44.20 11.40
N VAL A 717 -2.27 -44.99 12.05
CA VAL A 717 -1.15 -45.69 11.42
C VAL A 717 -1.70 -46.56 10.28
N PRO A 718 -1.05 -46.65 9.10
CA PRO A 718 -1.54 -47.48 8.00
C PRO A 718 -1.57 -48.97 8.37
N GLU A 719 -2.78 -49.50 8.55
CA GLU A 719 -3.04 -50.92 8.78
C GLU A 719 -2.97 -51.66 7.44
N ALA A 720 -2.19 -52.74 7.36
CA ALA A 720 -1.90 -53.40 6.08
C ALA A 720 -3.08 -54.27 5.59
N GLU A 721 -3.55 -54.03 4.36
CA GLU A 721 -4.56 -54.88 3.71
C GLU A 721 -4.00 -56.28 3.41
N ASN A 722 -4.18 -57.23 4.34
CA ASN A 722 -3.88 -58.63 4.07
C ASN A 722 -5.03 -59.27 3.27
N LYS A 723 -4.74 -59.79 2.07
CA LYS A 723 -5.73 -60.32 1.12
C LYS A 723 -5.49 -61.79 0.79
N GLU A 724 -6.03 -62.68 1.63
CA GLU A 724 -6.45 -64.01 1.19
C GLU A 724 -7.82 -63.92 0.48
N GLY A 725 -8.25 -64.95 -0.27
CA GLY A 725 -9.61 -64.93 -0.82
C GLY A 725 -9.97 -65.97 -1.88
N LYS A 726 -11.17 -65.75 -2.47
CA LYS A 726 -11.86 -66.56 -3.51
C LYS A 726 -12.42 -67.90 -2.97
N PRO A 727 -13.47 -68.49 -3.59
CA PRO A 727 -13.86 -68.44 -5.02
C PRO A 727 -15.03 -67.50 -5.39
N LYS A 728 -15.40 -67.52 -6.68
CA LYS A 728 -16.54 -66.83 -7.29
C LYS A 728 -17.58 -67.86 -7.74
N GLU A 729 -18.85 -67.47 -7.85
CA GLU A 729 -19.61 -67.81 -9.07
C GLU A 729 -20.61 -66.72 -9.53
N LYS A 730 -21.46 -67.03 -10.51
CA LYS A 730 -22.24 -66.12 -11.39
C LYS A 730 -23.72 -66.08 -10.90
N THR A 731 -24.62 -65.14 -11.29
CA THR A 731 -25.18 -64.96 -12.64
C THR A 731 -26.18 -63.79 -12.73
N ILE A 732 -25.98 -62.88 -13.71
CA ILE A 732 -26.92 -62.22 -14.67
C ILE A 732 -28.45 -62.02 -14.34
N LYS A 733 -28.97 -60.81 -14.68
CA LYS A 733 -30.37 -60.35 -15.06
C LYS A 733 -31.39 -59.84 -14.02
N ASN A 734 -31.61 -58.50 -14.04
CA ASN A 734 -32.82 -57.73 -14.43
C ASN A 734 -34.29 -58.27 -14.30
N ILE A 735 -35.21 -57.33 -13.97
CA ILE A 735 -36.66 -57.19 -14.29
C ILE A 735 -37.73 -57.71 -13.27
N GLU A 736 -38.24 -56.76 -12.45
CA GLU A 736 -39.63 -56.23 -12.39
C GLU A 736 -40.84 -56.95 -11.69
N SER A 737 -41.70 -56.11 -11.07
CA SER A 737 -43.14 -56.26 -10.65
C SER A 737 -43.63 -57.28 -9.57
N GLU A 738 -44.08 -56.73 -8.41
CA GLU A 738 -45.43 -56.79 -7.74
C GLU A 738 -46.25 -58.11 -7.56
N PRO A 739 -47.35 -58.19 -6.75
CA PRO A 739 -48.16 -57.13 -6.09
C PRO A 739 -48.57 -57.30 -4.59
N GLU A 740 -49.17 -56.23 -4.03
CA GLU A 740 -50.23 -56.13 -2.97
C GLU A 740 -50.01 -56.76 -1.55
N GLU A 741 -50.65 -56.32 -0.45
CA GLU A 741 -51.90 -55.53 -0.24
C GLU A 741 -51.78 -54.40 0.85
N LYS A 742 -52.87 -53.68 1.14
CA LYS A 742 -53.04 -52.47 2.01
C LYS A 742 -53.70 -52.83 3.38
N PRO A 743 -54.12 -51.91 4.31
CA PRO A 743 -54.21 -50.42 4.33
C PRO A 743 -53.65 -49.75 5.65
N GLN A 744 -53.73 -48.44 6.00
CA GLN A 744 -54.19 -47.17 5.38
C GLN A 744 -53.52 -45.93 6.05
N GLU A 745 -53.45 -44.79 5.31
CA GLU A 745 -53.58 -43.33 5.66
C GLU A 745 -53.23 -42.71 7.05
N GLU A 746 -53.16 -41.37 7.19
CA GLU A 746 -52.00 -40.47 6.91
C GLU A 746 -51.95 -39.36 8.03
N VAL A 747 -51.34 -38.16 8.03
CA VAL A 747 -50.80 -37.09 7.11
C VAL A 747 -49.75 -36.28 7.97
N LYS A 748 -48.70 -35.52 7.56
CA LYS A 748 -48.21 -34.80 6.35
C LYS A 748 -48.97 -33.49 6.04
N LYS A 749 -48.39 -32.34 5.66
CA LYS A 749 -47.00 -31.82 5.46
C LYS A 749 -47.02 -30.25 5.55
N GLN A 750 -45.94 -29.47 5.73
CA GLN A 750 -44.93 -28.93 4.75
C GLN A 750 -45.56 -28.40 3.43
N THR A 751 -45.10 -27.33 2.71
CA THR A 751 -43.79 -26.62 2.65
C THR A 751 -43.91 -25.24 1.94
N THR A 752 -42.79 -24.53 1.72
CA THR A 752 -42.58 -23.41 0.74
C THR A 752 -42.49 -23.94 -0.73
N PRO A 753 -42.12 -23.21 -1.86
CA PRO A 753 -41.51 -21.87 -2.04
C PRO A 753 -41.82 -21.03 -3.36
N LYS A 754 -41.13 -19.88 -3.53
CA LYS A 754 -40.59 -19.23 -4.79
C LYS A 754 -41.49 -18.64 -5.93
N ARG A 755 -41.14 -17.38 -6.32
CA ARG A 755 -41.04 -16.76 -7.69
C ARG A 755 -42.30 -16.64 -8.59
N GLU A 756 -42.48 -15.67 -9.52
CA GLU A 756 -41.86 -14.35 -9.89
C GLU A 756 -42.75 -13.67 -11.00
N ILE A 757 -42.46 -12.41 -11.42
CA ILE A 757 -42.86 -11.75 -12.72
C ILE A 757 -44.19 -10.91 -12.86
N GLN A 758 -44.01 -9.58 -13.05
CA GLN A 758 -44.74 -8.54 -13.85
C GLN A 758 -46.16 -7.94 -13.56
N LYS A 759 -46.15 -6.59 -13.47
CA LYS A 759 -47.03 -5.54 -14.10
C LYS A 759 -48.56 -5.47 -13.85
N MET A 760 -49.00 -4.30 -13.36
CA MET A 760 -49.84 -3.36 -14.14
C MET A 760 -49.80 -1.92 -13.56
N ASP A 761 -50.43 -0.94 -14.24
CA ASP A 761 -50.19 0.50 -14.09
C ASP A 761 -51.28 1.33 -13.37
N SER A 762 -50.85 2.52 -12.91
CA SER A 762 -51.56 3.83 -13.00
C SER A 762 -52.33 4.43 -11.81
N LYS A 763 -52.00 5.72 -11.53
CA LYS A 763 -52.82 6.84 -11.00
C LYS A 763 -53.42 6.76 -9.58
N ALA A 764 -53.69 7.87 -8.87
CA ALA A 764 -53.15 9.25 -8.87
C ALA A 764 -53.73 10.05 -7.67
N GLN A 765 -53.02 11.08 -7.17
CA GLN A 765 -53.46 12.04 -6.10
C GLN A 765 -53.72 11.35 -4.73
N GLY A 766 -53.72 11.95 -3.53
CA GLY A 766 -53.38 13.25 -2.89
C GLY A 766 -53.39 12.96 -1.36
N GLU A 767 -52.88 13.73 -0.39
CA GLU A 767 -52.67 15.17 -0.22
C GLU A 767 -51.51 15.48 0.78
N LYS A 768 -51.46 16.74 1.25
CA LYS A 768 -50.48 17.44 2.11
C LYS A 768 -50.05 16.77 3.43
N LEU A 769 -48.75 16.87 3.69
CA LEU A 769 -48.12 17.49 4.88
C LEU A 769 -48.96 17.70 6.16
N GLN A 770 -48.48 17.14 7.27
CA GLN A 770 -48.16 17.92 8.47
C GLN A 770 -47.01 17.28 9.26
N ALA A 771 -46.22 18.08 9.97
CA ALA A 771 -45.11 17.64 10.81
C ALA A 771 -44.96 18.60 12.00
N VAL A 772 -45.01 18.06 13.21
CA VAL A 772 -44.86 18.79 14.48
C VAL A 772 -44.14 17.86 15.48
N GLN A 773 -43.12 18.43 16.13
CA GLN A 773 -42.53 18.18 17.47
C GLN A 773 -42.73 16.78 18.14
N ASP A 774 -41.73 16.22 18.83
CA ASP A 774 -41.17 16.89 20.02
C ASP A 774 -39.70 16.55 20.40
N SER A 775 -39.23 17.29 21.40
CA SER A 775 -37.97 17.16 22.17
C SER A 775 -38.26 16.52 23.56
N THR A 776 -37.35 16.27 24.53
CA THR A 776 -36.12 16.96 24.97
C THR A 776 -35.36 16.10 26.01
N LEU A 777 -34.07 16.43 26.30
CA LEU A 777 -33.31 16.10 27.54
C LEU A 777 -32.92 14.59 27.74
N ILE A 778 -31.94 14.17 28.58
CA ILE A 778 -31.40 14.66 29.88
C ILE A 778 -29.83 14.65 29.95
N LYS A 779 -29.29 15.40 30.93
CA LYS A 779 -27.89 15.53 31.46
C LYS A 779 -27.14 14.19 31.62
N ALA A 780 -25.80 14.03 31.51
CA ALA A 780 -24.59 14.87 31.74
C ALA A 780 -23.93 14.72 33.14
N VAL A 781 -22.64 14.33 33.17
CA VAL A 781 -21.72 14.27 34.33
C VAL A 781 -20.28 14.58 33.86
N SER A 782 -19.48 15.27 34.68
CA SER A 782 -18.04 15.51 34.46
C SER A 782 -17.23 15.26 35.74
N PRO A 783 -16.00 14.72 35.68
CA PRO A 783 -15.06 14.72 36.79
C PRO A 783 -14.08 15.90 36.71
N ASN A 784 -13.73 16.47 37.86
CA ASN A 784 -12.64 17.44 38.02
C ASN A 784 -11.76 17.02 39.21
N LYS A 785 -10.43 17.12 39.10
CA LYS A 785 -9.50 16.97 40.24
C LYS A 785 -8.16 17.66 39.96
N GLU A 786 -7.60 18.22 41.03
CA GLU A 786 -6.48 19.18 41.00
C GLU A 786 -5.08 18.55 41.05
N PRO A 787 -4.02 19.32 40.73
CA PRO A 787 -2.65 18.82 40.64
C PRO A 787 -1.92 18.75 41.99
N ILE A 788 -0.85 17.95 42.04
CA ILE A 788 0.11 17.90 43.16
C ILE A 788 1.53 18.19 42.63
N LYS A 789 2.31 18.99 43.37
CA LYS A 789 3.75 19.18 43.15
C LYS A 789 4.55 18.29 44.10
N LYS A 790 5.48 17.50 43.55
CA LYS A 790 6.90 17.53 43.94
C LYS A 790 7.77 16.90 42.86
#